data_AF-A0A5J5EPC5-F1
#
_entry.id   AF-A0A5J5EPC5-F1
#
_cell.length_a   1.000
_cell.length_b   1.000
_cell.length_c   1.000
_cell.angle_alpha   90.00
_cell.angle_beta   90.00
_cell.angle_gamma   90.00
#
_symmetry.space_group_name_H-M   'P 1'
#
loop_
_entity.id
_entity.type
_entity.pdbx_description
1 polymer ?
#
loop_
_entity_poly.entity_id
_entity_poly.type
_entity_poly.pdbx_seq_one_letter_code
_entity_poly.pdbx_strand_id
1 'polypeptide(L)'
;MDETEAITVRLSELLRHPEDLDKIPALKSDFTRKKAHVDTQLKTGLKNQLEVTEAGINALTNGQKTLNVIKDEMMRIDKLCAEAENMIAEFPLINKISKIHRNFVAVEDIKSNLEGLHTQLSEVDQMLQADDNDELTNPMRNLLPIHYALTQLQDFRDDVMEQSEQTADSDVRKTLESYFSPLENTIDLFNERVGLIAMSLIDLVRAENRGLVVRLAKIIEAEERADEKVVALKEAQEAHEHLASKFKSIARGPKAVRGYKQKFLDCIRAAAEAKFENARNNFEDDPDQLAEYMQWYFDDLEVVKHEFPRLFPPKWKIFDTILDIYHNLMHDFLKEYLDKEDLDGQSLLSIILWNGQYSKGMKKLGIKAADMVPHVIDNREADLLREYSQLIASKMEEWMNNIIEDDTREFVLRENQPNEENGKWHMPSVPTMFTMINQQLNVALDSNKGNVVASVIEECVRLLKNRQFKWEQVIEDEIGKHMRAVTKEEQEDLPDGILEYMIAVANDQLRCAAYTQEIADSKAQLLSKKYEDQVRAALDDATNGFVDLATFCMGQLIEIIFNDLKPIRKTLFTSSWYGGNEMETIITTIRSYVVDIEGGLDEDLFAAFMHQLSEQTCVTYLSGAYNKGAKFRIGESAGQIRADVALGYGFFIEYIDRGEVKAVWSVLEHFLALVCTEKEALPDKYEAFKDAYWDLPICWVEQVIKCREDKTRDMLESVKQRAVYMPRGQEPTIMSRYARVLAAS
;
A
#
# COMPACT_ATOMS: atom_id res chain seq x y z
N MET A 1 -26.14 34.07 -10.38
CA MET A 1 -27.45 33.88 -9.73
C MET A 1 -27.75 35.13 -8.95
N ASP A 2 -28.78 35.83 -9.38
CA ASP A 2 -29.20 37.10 -8.83
C ASP A 2 -29.59 36.89 -7.34
N GLU A 3 -29.18 37.75 -6.42
CA GLU A 3 -29.44 37.59 -4.98
C GLU A 3 -30.95 37.44 -4.65
N THR A 4 -31.80 37.94 -5.54
CA THR A 4 -33.26 37.78 -5.53
C THR A 4 -33.73 36.33 -5.74
N GLU A 5 -33.02 35.52 -6.53
CA GLU A 5 -33.28 34.08 -6.68
C GLU A 5 -32.87 33.31 -5.41
N ALA A 6 -31.77 33.68 -4.76
CA ALA A 6 -31.33 33.03 -3.51
C ALA A 6 -32.29 33.31 -2.33
N ILE A 7 -32.89 34.50 -2.27
CA ILE A 7 -33.87 34.87 -1.24
C ILE A 7 -35.22 34.16 -1.47
N THR A 8 -35.66 34.04 -2.73
CA THR A 8 -36.90 33.33 -3.06
C THR A 8 -36.79 31.83 -2.84
N VAL A 9 -35.62 31.23 -3.06
CA VAL A 9 -35.33 29.81 -2.74
C VAL A 9 -35.30 29.57 -1.22
N ARG A 10 -34.74 30.48 -0.42
CA ARG A 10 -34.81 30.35 1.06
C ARG A 10 -36.22 30.48 1.60
N LEU A 11 -37.09 31.25 0.94
CA LEU A 11 -38.48 31.40 1.35
C LEU A 11 -39.31 30.13 1.08
N SER A 12 -39.04 29.45 -0.04
CA SER A 12 -39.71 28.19 -0.39
C SER A 12 -39.23 27.01 0.46
N GLU A 13 -38.02 27.07 0.99
CA GLU A 13 -37.52 26.10 1.97
C GLU A 13 -38.07 26.33 3.39
N LEU A 14 -38.35 27.58 3.78
CA LEU A 14 -38.86 27.91 5.12
C LEU A 14 -40.37 27.70 5.32
N LEU A 15 -41.17 27.59 4.26
CA LEU A 15 -42.64 27.49 4.31
C LEU A 15 -43.13 26.24 3.57
N ARG A 16 -42.74 25.05 4.03
CA ARG A 16 -43.11 23.77 3.39
C ARG A 16 -44.44 23.18 3.89
N HIS A 17 -44.88 23.50 5.11
CA HIS A 17 -46.13 22.96 5.68
C HIS A 17 -47.13 24.06 6.07
N PRO A 18 -48.47 23.79 6.06
CA PRO A 18 -49.50 24.78 6.38
C PRO A 18 -49.39 25.39 7.79
N GLU A 19 -48.84 24.64 8.76
CA GLU A 19 -48.60 25.09 10.14
C GLU A 19 -47.44 26.12 10.26
N ASP A 20 -46.58 26.23 9.24
CA ASP A 20 -45.50 27.22 9.22
C ASP A 20 -46.00 28.65 8.92
N LEU A 21 -47.28 28.81 8.54
CA LEU A 21 -47.92 30.12 8.38
C LEU A 21 -48.02 30.88 9.71
N ASP A 22 -48.14 30.18 10.83
CA ASP A 22 -48.18 30.80 12.17
C ASP A 22 -46.82 31.39 12.59
N LYS A 23 -45.72 31.00 11.93
CA LYS A 23 -44.36 31.54 12.16
C LYS A 23 -44.07 32.81 11.35
N ILE A 24 -44.93 33.20 10.41
CA ILE A 24 -44.77 34.41 9.57
C ILE A 24 -44.61 35.71 10.40
N PRO A 25 -45.38 35.96 11.48
CA PRO A 25 -45.21 37.17 12.27
C PRO A 25 -43.82 37.25 12.92
N ALA A 26 -43.30 36.12 13.41
CA ALA A 26 -41.97 36.03 14.00
C ALA A 26 -40.87 36.23 12.95
N LEU A 27 -40.98 35.58 11.79
CA LEU A 27 -40.05 35.77 10.67
C LEU A 27 -40.08 37.21 10.15
N LYS A 28 -41.26 37.83 10.05
CA LYS A 28 -41.41 39.24 9.65
C LYS A 28 -40.74 40.17 10.66
N SER A 29 -40.87 39.91 11.96
CA SER A 29 -40.14 40.63 13.00
C SER A 29 -38.63 40.47 12.85
N ASP A 30 -38.14 39.25 12.64
CA ASP A 30 -36.72 38.96 12.48
C ASP A 30 -36.13 39.58 11.20
N PHE A 31 -36.83 39.53 10.07
CA PHE A 31 -36.42 40.20 8.84
C PHE A 31 -36.48 41.72 8.97
N THR A 32 -37.45 42.26 9.69
CA THR A 32 -37.51 43.70 9.98
C THR A 32 -36.33 44.14 10.85
N ARG A 33 -35.96 43.32 11.85
CA ARG A 33 -34.77 43.56 12.68
C ARG A 33 -33.48 43.47 11.87
N LYS A 34 -33.35 42.44 11.02
CA LYS A 34 -32.20 42.28 10.12
C LYS A 34 -32.10 43.44 9.13
N LYS A 35 -33.22 43.88 8.55
CA LYS A 35 -33.27 45.05 7.68
C LYS A 35 -32.86 46.32 8.43
N ALA A 36 -33.40 46.56 9.62
CA ALA A 36 -33.02 47.72 10.43
C ALA A 36 -31.53 47.71 10.79
N HIS A 37 -30.95 46.53 11.05
CA HIS A 37 -29.52 46.38 11.29
C HIS A 37 -28.69 46.69 10.03
N VAL A 38 -29.07 46.15 8.88
CA VAL A 38 -28.42 46.41 7.59
C VAL A 38 -28.56 47.89 7.19
N ASP A 39 -29.72 48.50 7.37
CA ASP A 39 -29.93 49.94 7.12
C ASP A 39 -29.06 50.81 8.03
N THR A 40 -28.87 50.40 9.30
CA THR A 40 -27.97 51.10 10.23
C THR A 40 -26.51 50.95 9.81
N GLN A 41 -26.10 49.75 9.38
CA GLN A 41 -24.76 49.50 8.85
C GLN A 41 -24.51 50.28 7.55
N LEU A 42 -25.46 50.29 6.62
CA LEU A 42 -25.39 51.05 5.38
C LEU A 42 -25.32 52.55 5.66
N LYS A 43 -26.14 53.07 6.58
CA LYS A 43 -26.10 54.49 6.95
C LYS A 43 -24.77 54.88 7.58
N THR A 44 -24.20 54.01 8.40
CA THR A 44 -22.87 54.22 9.02
C THR A 44 -21.76 54.12 7.98
N GLY A 45 -21.80 53.12 7.11
CA GLY A 45 -20.84 52.93 6.01
C GLY A 45 -20.88 54.08 5.02
N LEU A 46 -22.08 54.52 4.63
CA LEU A 46 -22.27 55.66 3.74
C LEU A 46 -21.77 56.96 4.39
N LYS A 47 -22.04 57.17 5.69
CA LYS A 47 -21.50 58.31 6.44
C LYS A 47 -19.97 58.29 6.46
N ASN A 48 -19.35 57.14 6.75
CA ASN A 48 -17.90 57.02 6.76
C ASN A 48 -17.29 57.25 5.38
N GLN A 49 -17.91 56.72 4.31
CA GLN A 49 -17.47 56.98 2.94
C GLN A 49 -17.61 58.45 2.57
N LEU A 50 -18.69 59.12 3.01
CA LEU A 50 -18.89 60.55 2.78
C LEU A 50 -17.83 61.37 3.51
N GLU A 51 -17.54 61.05 4.77
CA GLU A 51 -16.48 61.71 5.57
C GLU A 51 -15.10 61.50 4.95
N VAL A 52 -14.78 60.29 4.47
CA VAL A 52 -13.51 60.00 3.77
C VAL A 52 -13.45 60.75 2.44
N THR A 53 -14.55 60.83 1.70
CA THR A 53 -14.60 61.53 0.41
C THR A 53 -14.48 63.04 0.62
N GLU A 54 -15.14 63.60 1.64
CA GLU A 54 -15.03 65.01 2.00
C GLU A 54 -13.61 65.36 2.48
N ALA A 55 -13.02 64.52 3.34
CA ALA A 55 -11.62 64.66 3.73
C ALA A 55 -10.67 64.54 2.54
N GLY A 56 -10.93 63.62 1.61
CA GLY A 56 -10.18 63.44 0.37
C GLY A 56 -10.28 64.65 -0.56
N ILE A 57 -11.48 65.21 -0.74
CA ILE A 57 -11.71 66.43 -1.53
C ILE A 57 -11.00 67.63 -0.88
N ASN A 58 -11.06 67.75 0.45
CA ASN A 58 -10.37 68.82 1.18
C ASN A 58 -8.84 68.66 1.07
N ALA A 59 -8.32 67.44 1.18
CA ALA A 59 -6.90 67.15 1.01
C ALA A 59 -6.43 67.40 -0.43
N LEU A 60 -7.21 67.03 -1.44
CA LEU A 60 -6.93 67.34 -2.85
C LEU A 60 -6.97 68.83 -3.13
N THR A 61 -7.98 69.54 -2.61
CA THR A 61 -8.11 70.98 -2.79
C THR A 61 -6.95 71.71 -2.12
N ASN A 62 -6.54 71.29 -0.92
CA ASN A 62 -5.38 71.84 -0.23
C ASN A 62 -4.08 71.47 -0.95
N GLY A 63 -3.92 70.23 -1.40
CA GLY A 63 -2.78 69.78 -2.20
C GLY A 63 -2.64 70.58 -3.49
N GLN A 64 -3.74 70.86 -4.19
CA GLN A 64 -3.77 71.67 -5.39
C GLN A 64 -3.43 73.14 -5.11
N LYS A 65 -3.92 73.72 -4.00
CA LYS A 65 -3.50 75.06 -3.55
C LYS A 65 -2.00 75.09 -3.26
N THR A 66 -1.48 74.12 -2.52
CA THR A 66 -0.05 74.03 -2.19
C THR A 66 0.80 73.83 -3.46
N LEU A 67 0.35 72.99 -4.40
CA LEU A 67 1.03 72.80 -5.69
C LEU A 67 1.06 74.08 -6.53
N ASN A 68 -0.05 74.84 -6.56
CA ASN A 68 -0.07 76.13 -7.24
C ASN A 68 0.89 77.13 -6.58
N VAL A 69 0.94 77.18 -5.25
CA VAL A 69 1.92 78.01 -4.53
C VAL A 69 3.35 77.57 -4.83
N ILE A 70 3.65 76.26 -4.80
CA ILE A 70 4.98 75.73 -5.14
C ILE A 70 5.33 76.05 -6.59
N LYS A 71 4.37 75.95 -7.51
CA LYS A 71 4.56 76.30 -8.92
C LYS A 71 4.86 77.79 -9.08
N ASP A 72 4.11 78.65 -8.39
CA ASP A 72 4.33 80.10 -8.42
C ASP A 72 5.67 80.48 -7.81
N GLU A 73 6.07 79.85 -6.70
CA GLU A 73 7.41 80.05 -6.11
C GLU A 73 8.52 79.46 -6.98
N MET A 74 8.33 78.30 -7.63
CA MET A 74 9.30 77.77 -8.60
C MET A 74 9.44 78.68 -9.81
N MET A 75 8.34 79.22 -10.34
CA MET A 75 8.39 80.22 -11.43
C MET A 75 9.07 81.50 -10.98
N ARG A 76 8.86 81.92 -9.73
CA ARG A 76 9.56 83.08 -9.15
C ARG A 76 11.06 82.80 -8.99
N ILE A 77 11.44 81.61 -8.50
CA ILE A 77 12.83 81.17 -8.38
C ILE A 77 13.49 81.09 -9.75
N ASP A 78 12.84 80.47 -10.73
CA ASP A 78 13.35 80.36 -12.11
C ASP A 78 13.53 81.75 -12.74
N LYS A 79 12.57 82.64 -12.52
CA LYS A 79 12.67 84.04 -12.94
C LYS A 79 13.83 84.77 -12.24
N LEU A 80 14.00 84.60 -10.93
CA LEU A 80 15.13 85.17 -10.18
C LEU A 80 16.48 84.58 -10.60
N CYS A 81 16.53 83.28 -10.94
CA CYS A 81 17.71 82.63 -11.49
C CYS A 81 18.04 83.16 -12.88
N ALA A 82 17.06 83.32 -13.76
CA ALA A 82 17.25 83.92 -15.09
C ALA A 82 17.65 85.40 -15.01
N GLU A 83 17.09 86.15 -14.06
CA GLU A 83 17.47 87.55 -13.78
C GLU A 83 18.90 87.61 -13.22
N ALA A 84 19.30 86.69 -12.33
CA ALA A 84 20.66 86.60 -11.80
C ALA A 84 21.70 86.12 -12.83
N GLU A 85 21.34 85.19 -13.73
CA GLU A 85 22.16 84.75 -14.86
C GLU A 85 22.50 85.92 -15.79
N ASN A 86 21.55 86.84 -15.99
CA ASN A 86 21.75 88.05 -16.80
C ASN A 86 22.48 89.18 -16.05
N MET A 87 22.55 89.12 -14.71
CA MET A 87 23.16 90.16 -13.88
C MET A 87 24.68 89.98 -13.71
N ILE A 88 25.20 88.77 -13.90
CA ILE A 88 26.63 88.44 -13.78
C ILE A 88 27.15 88.03 -15.17
N ALA A 89 27.86 88.94 -15.84
CA ALA A 89 28.34 88.77 -17.22
C ALA A 89 29.22 87.53 -17.47
N GLU A 90 29.72 86.86 -16.41
CA GLU A 90 30.56 85.66 -16.50
C GLU A 90 30.07 84.46 -15.67
N PHE A 91 28.79 84.44 -15.25
CA PHE A 91 28.21 83.29 -14.52
C PHE A 91 28.37 81.93 -15.24
N PRO A 92 28.25 81.84 -16.58
CA PRO A 92 28.53 80.59 -17.30
C PRO A 92 29.99 80.13 -17.16
N LEU A 93 30.93 81.08 -17.06
CA LEU A 93 32.36 80.80 -16.88
C LEU A 93 32.63 80.33 -15.45
N ILE A 94 32.05 80.98 -14.44
CA ILE A 94 32.13 80.57 -13.03
C ILE A 94 31.48 79.20 -12.80
N ASN A 95 30.37 78.91 -13.46
CA ASN A 95 29.71 77.60 -13.39
C ASN A 95 30.57 76.51 -14.07
N LYS A 96 31.20 76.82 -15.21
CA LYS A 96 32.21 75.93 -15.82
C LYS A 96 33.41 75.72 -14.90
N ILE A 97 33.97 76.77 -14.30
CA ILE A 97 35.09 76.66 -13.34
C ILE A 97 34.68 75.88 -12.09
N SER A 98 33.46 76.05 -11.59
CA SER A 98 32.94 75.31 -10.44
C SER A 98 32.73 73.83 -10.76
N LYS A 99 32.26 73.50 -11.98
CA LYS A 99 32.17 72.12 -12.47
C LYS A 99 33.56 71.51 -12.66
N ILE A 100 34.50 72.25 -13.24
CA ILE A 100 35.89 71.84 -13.39
C ILE A 100 36.52 71.58 -12.03
N HIS A 101 36.34 72.47 -11.06
CA HIS A 101 36.86 72.29 -9.70
C HIS A 101 36.24 71.07 -9.00
N ARG A 102 34.92 70.88 -9.10
CA ARG A 102 34.26 69.66 -8.56
C ARG A 102 34.79 68.38 -9.21
N ASN A 103 35.02 68.40 -10.52
CA ASN A 103 35.58 67.25 -11.22
C ASN A 103 37.05 67.02 -10.80
N PHE A 104 37.85 68.08 -10.61
CA PHE A 104 39.22 67.95 -10.11
C PHE A 104 39.27 67.38 -8.69
N VAL A 105 38.41 67.87 -7.79
CA VAL A 105 38.30 67.32 -6.43
C VAL A 105 37.87 65.85 -6.47
N ALA A 106 36.90 65.49 -7.32
CA ALA A 106 36.50 64.10 -7.48
C ALA A 106 37.64 63.20 -8.02
N VAL A 107 38.45 63.70 -8.96
CA VAL A 107 39.61 62.97 -9.50
C VAL A 107 40.74 62.87 -8.47
N GLU A 108 40.96 63.91 -7.67
CA GLU A 108 41.92 63.90 -6.56
C GLU A 108 41.51 62.89 -5.48
N ASP A 109 40.22 62.85 -5.12
CA ASP A 109 39.63 61.85 -4.21
C ASP A 109 39.80 60.43 -4.78
N ILE A 110 39.50 60.21 -6.07
CA ILE A 110 39.69 58.90 -6.74
C ILE A 110 41.15 58.48 -6.69
N LYS A 111 42.09 59.40 -6.95
CA LYS A 111 43.52 59.11 -6.91
C LYS A 111 43.96 58.76 -5.48
N SER A 112 43.56 59.53 -4.48
CA SER A 112 43.89 59.25 -3.08
C SER A 112 43.34 57.89 -2.64
N ASN A 113 42.14 57.52 -3.08
CA ASN A 113 41.53 56.24 -2.77
C ASN A 113 42.20 55.08 -3.53
N LEU A 114 42.65 55.27 -4.77
CA LEU A 114 43.44 54.27 -5.52
C LEU A 114 44.81 54.02 -4.88
N GLU A 115 45.48 55.08 -4.40
CA GLU A 115 46.75 54.94 -3.66
C GLU A 115 46.53 54.25 -2.30
N GLY A 116 45.40 54.49 -1.64
CA GLY A 116 45.01 53.84 -0.38
C GLY A 116 44.47 52.41 -0.52
N LEU A 117 44.08 51.99 -1.73
CA LEU A 117 43.44 50.70 -1.99
C LEU A 117 44.33 49.52 -1.59
N HIS A 118 45.63 49.59 -1.86
CA HIS A 118 46.55 48.51 -1.47
C HIS A 118 46.67 48.38 0.05
N THR A 119 46.61 49.48 0.80
CA THR A 119 46.65 49.46 2.27
C THR A 119 45.36 48.86 2.83
N GLN A 120 44.21 49.30 2.32
CA GLN A 120 42.90 48.78 2.74
C GLN A 120 42.74 47.30 2.39
N LEU A 121 43.20 46.88 1.22
CA LEU A 121 43.16 45.48 0.79
C LEU A 121 44.06 44.59 1.64
N SER A 122 45.27 45.07 1.98
CA SER A 122 46.17 44.37 2.91
C SER A 122 45.59 44.25 4.33
N GLU A 123 44.84 45.25 4.81
CA GLU A 123 44.15 45.20 6.10
C GLU A 123 43.01 44.18 6.06
N VAL A 124 42.23 44.14 4.98
CA VAL A 124 41.17 43.14 4.76
C VAL A 124 41.74 41.73 4.67
N ASP A 125 42.84 41.53 3.94
CA ASP A 125 43.55 40.25 3.85
C ASP A 125 44.07 39.79 5.22
N GLN A 126 44.61 40.71 6.03
CA GLN A 126 45.06 40.38 7.38
C GLN A 126 43.88 40.00 8.29
N MET A 127 42.73 40.67 8.16
CA MET A 127 41.50 40.32 8.89
C MET A 127 40.93 38.97 8.42
N LEU A 128 41.01 38.66 7.13
CA LEU A 128 40.64 37.37 6.57
C LEU A 128 41.57 36.27 7.12
N GLN A 129 42.88 36.46 7.11
CA GLN A 129 43.84 35.47 7.65
C GLN A 129 43.67 35.26 9.15
N ALA A 130 43.30 36.29 9.91
CA ALA A 130 43.06 36.16 11.36
C ALA A 130 41.83 35.31 11.69
N ASP A 131 40.85 35.26 10.78
CA ASP A 131 39.63 34.45 10.92
C ASP A 131 39.79 33.04 10.29
N ASP A 132 40.96 32.70 9.72
CA ASP A 132 41.25 31.45 8.97
C ASP A 132 41.56 30.22 9.84
N ASN A 133 41.32 30.29 11.15
CA ASN A 133 41.42 29.10 11.98
C ASN A 133 40.21 28.20 11.68
N ASP A 134 40.46 27.06 11.04
CA ASP A 134 39.54 25.97 10.63
C ASP A 134 38.63 25.37 11.72
N GLU A 135 38.63 25.92 12.93
CA GLU A 135 37.75 25.43 13.98
C GLU A 135 36.33 25.98 13.78
N LEU A 136 35.35 25.07 13.60
CA LEU A 136 33.90 25.34 13.60
C LEU A 136 33.41 26.15 14.84
N THR A 137 34.25 26.21 15.89
CA THR A 137 34.04 26.95 17.13
C THR A 137 34.45 28.42 17.03
N ASN A 138 35.20 28.84 16.01
CA ASN A 138 35.72 30.19 15.90
C ASN A 138 34.56 31.18 15.67
N PRO A 139 34.35 32.16 16.57
CA PRO A 139 33.24 33.08 16.43
C PRO A 139 33.39 34.06 15.26
N MET A 140 34.47 34.05 14.46
CA MET A 140 34.73 34.91 13.28
C MET A 140 34.19 36.34 13.46
N ARG A 141 34.89 37.11 14.30
CA ARG A 141 34.44 38.46 14.72
C ARG A 141 34.59 39.49 13.61
N ASN A 142 35.45 39.25 12.64
CA ASN A 142 35.81 40.22 11.62
C ASN A 142 34.95 40.11 10.36
N LEU A 143 34.06 39.12 10.26
CA LEU A 143 33.20 38.90 9.08
C LEU A 143 32.37 40.13 8.67
N LEU A 144 31.79 40.85 9.64
CA LEU A 144 31.01 42.08 9.39
C LEU A 144 31.90 43.27 8.97
N PRO A 145 33.01 43.58 9.68
CA PRO A 145 34.00 44.56 9.22
C PRO A 145 34.55 44.28 7.83
N ILE A 146 34.89 43.02 7.52
CA ILE A 146 35.39 42.58 6.22
C ILE A 146 34.34 42.84 5.15
N HIS A 147 33.09 42.42 5.39
CA HIS A 147 31.99 42.68 4.47
C HIS A 147 31.85 44.18 4.20
N TYR A 148 31.82 45.03 5.23
CA TYR A 148 31.67 46.47 5.07
C TYR A 148 32.82 47.09 4.26
N ALA A 149 34.06 46.70 4.53
CA ALA A 149 35.23 47.18 3.80
C ALA A 149 35.21 46.71 2.34
N LEU A 150 34.85 45.45 2.08
CA LEU A 150 34.70 44.90 0.74
C LEU A 150 33.56 45.58 -0.04
N THR A 151 32.40 45.83 0.59
CA THR A 151 31.30 46.58 -0.03
C THR A 151 31.78 47.98 -0.45
N GLN A 152 32.52 48.69 0.38
CA GLN A 152 33.05 50.01 0.02
C GLN A 152 34.04 49.97 -1.15
N LEU A 153 34.94 48.98 -1.14
CA LEU A 153 35.93 48.80 -2.20
C LEU A 153 35.25 48.39 -3.52
N GLN A 154 34.20 47.57 -3.46
CA GLN A 154 33.39 47.21 -4.62
C GLN A 154 32.59 48.39 -5.16
N ASP A 155 31.94 49.17 -4.29
CA ASP A 155 31.19 50.37 -4.71
C ASP A 155 32.15 51.40 -5.34
N PHE A 156 33.36 51.54 -4.80
CA PHE A 156 34.41 52.37 -5.38
C PHE A 156 34.86 51.86 -6.75
N ARG A 157 35.10 50.55 -6.90
CA ARG A 157 35.41 49.92 -8.20
C ARG A 157 34.32 50.22 -9.22
N ASP A 158 33.06 49.99 -8.87
CA ASP A 158 31.91 50.22 -9.75
C ASP A 158 31.79 51.69 -10.17
N ASP A 159 32.00 52.63 -9.24
CA ASP A 159 32.00 54.07 -9.50
C ASP A 159 33.15 54.50 -10.43
N VAL A 160 34.36 53.95 -10.26
CA VAL A 160 35.52 54.24 -11.12
C VAL A 160 35.35 53.62 -12.51
N MET A 161 34.83 52.39 -12.58
CA MET A 161 34.58 51.70 -13.84
C MET A 161 33.51 52.41 -14.67
N GLU A 162 32.39 52.85 -14.08
CA GLU A 162 31.36 53.62 -14.82
C GLU A 162 31.90 54.96 -15.34
N GLN A 163 32.70 55.68 -14.54
CA GLN A 163 33.33 56.93 -14.99
C GLN A 163 34.29 56.70 -16.16
N SER A 164 34.97 55.55 -16.18
CA SER A 164 35.82 55.15 -17.31
C SER A 164 35.00 54.81 -18.57
N GLU A 165 33.82 54.19 -18.42
CA GLU A 165 32.92 53.87 -19.54
C GLU A 165 32.39 55.12 -20.23
N GLN A 166 32.14 56.19 -19.47
CA GLN A 166 31.74 57.49 -20.02
C GLN A 166 32.87 58.20 -20.78
N THR A 167 34.13 57.83 -20.53
CA THR A 167 35.33 58.47 -21.09
C THR A 167 35.85 57.79 -22.36
N ALA A 168 35.38 56.56 -22.66
CA ALA A 168 35.60 55.81 -23.91
C ALA A 168 37.06 55.46 -24.28
N ASP A 169 38.00 55.45 -23.32
CA ASP A 169 39.38 55.01 -23.53
C ASP A 169 39.58 53.56 -23.09
N SER A 170 39.86 52.66 -24.04
CA SER A 170 39.99 51.22 -23.79
C SER A 170 41.24 50.85 -23.01
N ASP A 171 42.31 51.65 -23.05
CA ASP A 171 43.57 51.33 -22.38
C ASP A 171 43.53 51.68 -20.89
N VAL A 172 42.81 52.75 -20.53
CA VAL A 172 42.53 53.13 -19.14
C VAL A 172 41.70 52.04 -18.44
N ARG A 173 40.71 51.48 -19.13
CA ARG A 173 39.87 50.40 -18.62
C ARG A 173 40.68 49.15 -18.26
N LYS A 174 41.53 48.67 -19.17
CA LYS A 174 42.39 47.49 -18.93
C LYS A 174 43.37 47.70 -17.77
N THR A 175 43.87 48.93 -17.64
CA THR A 175 44.76 49.29 -16.53
C THR A 175 44.01 49.24 -15.21
N LEU A 176 42.82 49.83 -15.13
CA LEU A 176 41.97 49.78 -13.93
C LEU A 176 41.54 48.34 -13.57
N GLU A 177 41.16 47.52 -14.55
CA GLU A 177 40.86 46.10 -14.34
C GLU A 177 42.05 45.35 -13.72
N SER A 178 43.28 45.64 -14.17
CA SER A 178 44.49 45.06 -13.58
C SER A 178 44.75 45.53 -12.14
N TYR A 179 44.43 46.79 -11.82
CA TYR A 179 44.55 47.33 -10.46
C TYR A 179 43.50 46.75 -9.49
N PHE A 180 42.30 46.41 -9.97
CA PHE A 180 41.24 45.81 -9.15
C PHE A 180 41.29 44.28 -9.11
N SER A 181 42.15 43.61 -9.88
CA SER A 181 42.27 42.14 -9.86
C SER A 181 42.55 41.54 -8.47
N PRO A 182 43.42 42.11 -7.61
CA PRO A 182 43.60 41.61 -6.23
C PRO A 182 42.33 41.69 -5.38
N LEU A 183 41.47 42.70 -5.64
CA LEU A 183 40.19 42.85 -4.96
C LEU A 183 39.24 41.72 -5.35
N GLU A 184 39.22 41.30 -6.62
CA GLU A 184 38.41 40.15 -7.07
C GLU A 184 38.81 38.86 -6.36
N ASN A 185 40.12 38.58 -6.23
CA ASN A 185 40.61 37.41 -5.49
C ASN A 185 40.16 37.43 -4.00
N THR A 186 40.23 38.60 -3.37
CA THR A 186 39.81 38.78 -1.97
C THR A 186 38.30 38.56 -1.79
N ILE A 187 37.52 38.99 -2.77
CA ILE A 187 36.07 38.80 -2.83
C ILE A 187 35.73 37.31 -3.01
N ASP A 188 36.45 36.59 -3.87
CA ASP A 188 36.25 35.17 -4.10
C ASP A 188 36.54 34.35 -2.84
N LEU A 189 37.65 34.65 -2.13
CA LEU A 189 37.96 34.04 -0.84
C LEU A 189 36.87 34.31 0.22
N PHE A 190 36.36 35.54 0.25
CA PHE A 190 35.25 35.87 1.15
C PHE A 190 33.96 35.12 0.78
N ASN A 191 33.66 34.99 -0.51
CA ASN A 191 32.49 34.25 -1.01
C ASN A 191 32.57 32.76 -0.70
N GLU A 192 33.74 32.14 -0.87
CA GLU A 192 33.98 30.75 -0.52
C GLU A 192 33.70 30.50 0.97
N ARG A 193 34.20 31.39 1.84
CA ARG A 193 33.94 31.32 3.29
C ARG A 193 32.47 31.49 3.63
N VAL A 194 31.79 32.46 3.02
CA VAL A 194 30.34 32.64 3.17
C VAL A 194 29.59 31.38 2.74
N GLY A 195 30.04 30.73 1.65
CA GLY A 195 29.52 29.45 1.17
C GLY A 195 29.71 28.32 2.17
N LEU A 196 30.92 28.14 2.71
CA LEU A 196 31.23 27.11 3.72
C LEU A 196 30.40 27.29 5.00
N ILE A 197 30.25 28.52 5.47
CA ILE A 197 29.41 28.85 6.64
C ILE A 197 27.94 28.57 6.31
N ALA A 198 27.48 28.91 5.11
CA ALA A 198 26.12 28.64 4.66
C ALA A 198 25.82 27.13 4.55
N MET A 199 26.79 26.32 4.10
CA MET A 199 26.66 24.86 4.05
C MET A 199 26.65 24.23 5.46
N SER A 200 27.40 24.80 6.39
CA SER A 200 27.58 24.25 7.76
C SER A 200 26.62 24.86 8.80
N LEU A 201 25.55 25.54 8.38
CA LEU A 201 24.64 26.27 9.28
C LEU A 201 24.07 25.41 10.41
N ILE A 202 23.64 24.19 10.10
CA ILE A 202 22.98 23.31 11.07
C ILE A 202 23.99 22.86 12.14
N ASP A 203 25.21 22.53 11.72
CA ASP A 203 26.27 22.10 12.63
C ASP A 203 26.79 23.27 13.48
N LEU A 204 26.83 24.49 12.93
CA LEU A 204 27.14 25.71 13.68
C LEU A 204 26.08 26.05 14.72
N VAL A 205 24.79 25.79 14.45
CA VAL A 205 23.72 25.94 15.43
C VAL A 205 23.82 24.86 16.51
N ARG A 206 24.16 23.61 16.15
CA ARG A 206 24.42 22.52 17.10
C ARG A 206 25.64 22.79 18.00
N ALA A 207 26.67 23.43 17.47
CA ALA A 207 27.85 23.89 18.21
C ALA A 207 27.61 25.14 19.07
N GLU A 208 26.36 25.57 19.25
CA GLU A 208 25.92 26.78 19.99
C GLU A 208 26.47 28.11 19.44
N ASN A 209 27.04 28.13 18.23
CA ASN A 209 27.63 29.30 17.61
C ASN A 209 26.59 30.21 16.93
N ARG A 210 25.53 30.55 17.67
CA ARG A 210 24.42 31.43 17.25
C ARG A 210 24.90 32.80 16.76
N GLY A 211 26.01 33.29 17.31
CA GLY A 211 26.58 34.59 16.95
C GLY A 211 27.03 34.67 15.48
N LEU A 212 27.59 33.59 14.94
CA LEU A 212 28.08 33.55 13.55
C LEU A 212 26.91 33.55 12.56
N VAL A 213 25.88 32.75 12.85
CA VAL A 213 24.64 32.67 12.04
C VAL A 213 23.95 34.03 11.96
N VAL A 214 23.85 34.76 13.08
CA VAL A 214 23.25 36.12 13.07
C VAL A 214 24.08 37.10 12.26
N ARG A 215 25.42 37.01 12.27
CA ARG A 215 26.27 37.88 11.44
C ARG A 215 26.12 37.57 9.96
N LEU A 216 26.08 36.30 9.59
CA LEU A 216 25.79 35.88 8.22
C LEU A 216 24.41 36.35 7.76
N ALA A 217 23.38 36.17 8.59
CA ALA A 217 22.03 36.65 8.31
C ALA A 217 21.99 38.17 8.08
N LYS A 218 22.73 38.94 8.89
CA LYS A 218 22.86 40.40 8.73
C LYS A 218 23.58 40.81 7.45
N ILE A 219 24.60 40.04 7.03
CA ILE A 219 25.29 40.27 5.77
C ILE A 219 24.32 40.07 4.60
N ILE A 220 23.61 38.94 4.58
CA ILE A 220 22.64 38.64 3.53
C ILE A 220 21.48 39.64 3.54
N GLU A 221 21.00 40.09 4.70
CA GLU A 221 19.96 41.14 4.79
C GLU A 221 20.46 42.50 4.29
N ALA A 222 21.72 42.85 4.56
CA ALA A 222 22.32 44.09 4.07
C ALA A 222 22.48 44.07 2.55
N GLU A 223 22.94 42.95 1.98
CA GLU A 223 23.09 42.77 0.54
C GLU A 223 21.73 42.66 -0.17
N GLU A 224 20.73 41.99 0.40
CA GLU A 224 19.36 41.96 -0.14
C GLU A 224 18.78 43.38 -0.22
N ARG A 225 18.95 44.18 0.83
CA ARG A 225 18.50 45.58 0.86
C ARG A 225 19.27 46.44 -0.14
N ALA A 226 20.53 46.12 -0.40
CA ALA A 226 21.33 46.80 -1.42
C ALA A 226 20.81 46.44 -2.82
N ASP A 227 20.61 45.15 -3.10
CA ASP A 227 20.08 44.62 -4.37
C ASP A 227 18.67 45.18 -4.67
N GLU A 228 17.77 45.24 -3.69
CA GLU A 228 16.44 45.85 -3.83
C GLU A 228 16.52 47.32 -4.26
N LYS A 229 17.48 48.08 -3.70
CA LYS A 229 17.70 49.48 -4.11
C LYS A 229 18.22 49.57 -5.53
N VAL A 230 19.12 48.68 -5.93
CA VAL A 230 19.65 48.64 -7.31
C VAL A 230 18.53 48.37 -8.31
N VAL A 231 17.70 47.37 -8.04
CA VAL A 231 16.56 47.01 -8.90
C VAL A 231 15.57 48.17 -8.99
N ALA A 232 15.19 48.75 -7.85
CA ALA A 232 14.28 49.90 -7.83
C ALA A 232 14.85 51.11 -8.58
N LEU A 233 16.16 51.34 -8.52
CA LEU A 233 16.83 52.41 -9.27
C LEU A 233 16.84 52.12 -10.78
N LYS A 234 17.08 50.89 -11.20
CA LYS A 234 17.01 50.49 -12.63
C LYS A 234 15.60 50.62 -13.18
N GLU A 235 14.59 50.12 -12.47
CA GLU A 235 13.18 50.25 -12.85
C GLU A 235 12.74 51.72 -12.93
N ALA A 236 13.19 52.57 -11.99
CA ALA A 236 12.91 54.00 -12.01
C ALA A 236 13.60 54.73 -13.18
N GLN A 237 14.80 54.29 -13.57
CA GLN A 237 15.51 54.82 -14.73
C GLN A 237 14.83 54.44 -16.04
N GLU A 238 14.37 53.19 -16.16
CA GLU A 238 13.64 52.69 -17.33
C GLU A 238 12.25 53.32 -17.48
N ALA A 239 11.52 53.50 -16.37
CA ALA A 239 10.17 54.07 -16.38
C ALA A 239 10.15 55.59 -16.62
N HIS A 240 11.21 56.31 -16.25
CA HIS A 240 11.26 57.77 -16.32
C HIS A 240 12.62 58.32 -16.82
N GLU A 241 12.88 58.13 -18.11
CA GLU A 241 14.09 58.58 -18.82
C GLU A 241 14.41 60.07 -18.63
N HIS A 242 13.38 60.93 -18.55
CA HIS A 242 13.54 62.38 -18.34
C HIS A 242 13.89 62.78 -16.89
N LEU A 243 13.50 61.99 -15.87
CA LEU A 243 13.85 62.24 -14.46
C LEU A 243 15.21 61.65 -14.10
N ALA A 244 15.62 60.55 -14.75
CA ALA A 244 16.92 59.90 -14.55
C ALA A 244 18.11 60.86 -14.69
N SER A 245 18.03 61.81 -15.63
CA SER A 245 19.07 62.83 -15.84
C SER A 245 19.28 63.79 -14.66
N LYS A 246 18.25 64.02 -13.83
CA LYS A 246 18.29 64.90 -12.65
C LYS A 246 18.62 64.18 -11.34
N PHE A 247 18.60 62.84 -11.34
CA PHE A 247 18.91 61.99 -10.18
C PHE A 247 20.36 61.48 -10.13
N LYS A 248 21.25 61.99 -11.00
CA LYS A 248 22.69 61.60 -11.02
C LYS A 248 23.41 61.76 -9.68
N SER A 249 22.94 62.60 -8.76
CA SER A 249 23.51 62.76 -7.42
C SER A 249 23.04 61.72 -6.38
N ILE A 250 21.98 60.94 -6.68
CA ILE A 250 21.48 59.84 -5.85
C ILE A 250 22.09 58.49 -6.29
N ALA A 251 22.81 58.46 -7.42
CA ALA A 251 23.51 57.30 -7.95
C ALA A 251 24.85 56.96 -7.26
N ARG A 252 25.00 57.30 -5.97
CA ARG A 252 26.11 56.81 -5.12
C ARG A 252 25.62 55.62 -4.31
N GLY A 253 25.99 54.43 -4.75
CA GLY A 253 25.62 53.15 -4.14
C GLY A 253 25.87 51.99 -5.11
N PRO A 254 25.67 50.73 -4.67
CA PRO A 254 25.90 49.55 -5.50
C PRO A 254 25.04 49.59 -6.76
N LYS A 255 25.62 49.22 -7.91
CA LYS A 255 24.98 49.32 -9.24
C LYS A 255 24.72 47.96 -9.89
N ALA A 256 25.34 46.91 -9.35
CA ALA A 256 25.13 45.52 -9.75
C ALA A 256 24.35 44.75 -8.67
N VAL A 257 23.46 43.86 -9.12
CA VAL A 257 22.76 42.92 -8.23
C VAL A 257 23.74 41.78 -7.93
N ARG A 258 24.05 41.55 -6.66
CA ARG A 258 25.06 40.58 -6.23
C ARG A 258 24.46 39.20 -5.93
N GLY A 259 23.18 39.13 -5.59
CA GLY A 259 22.42 37.88 -5.52
C GLY A 259 22.80 36.96 -4.37
N TYR A 260 23.37 37.48 -3.28
CA TYR A 260 23.82 36.69 -2.12
C TYR A 260 22.71 35.83 -1.52
N LYS A 261 21.45 36.27 -1.57
CA LYS A 261 20.30 35.49 -1.09
C LYS A 261 20.07 34.23 -1.91
N GLN A 262 20.20 34.28 -3.24
CA GLN A 262 20.06 33.11 -4.10
C GLN A 262 21.20 32.13 -3.86
N LYS A 263 22.45 32.63 -3.87
CA LYS A 263 23.63 31.82 -3.56
C LYS A 263 23.53 31.14 -2.19
N PHE A 264 23.00 31.84 -1.19
CA PHE A 264 22.76 31.28 0.14
C PHE A 264 21.77 30.11 0.12
N LEU A 265 20.63 30.26 -0.58
CA LEU A 265 19.65 29.18 -0.74
C LEU A 265 20.23 28.00 -1.52
N ASP A 266 21.05 28.27 -2.53
CA ASP A 266 21.72 27.24 -3.33
C ASP A 266 22.79 26.49 -2.49
N CYS A 267 23.54 27.18 -1.63
CA CYS A 267 24.45 26.53 -0.68
C CYS A 267 23.71 25.63 0.32
N ILE A 268 22.53 26.05 0.81
CA ILE A 268 21.70 25.19 1.68
C ILE A 268 21.21 23.97 0.91
N ARG A 269 20.79 24.14 -0.35
CA ARG A 269 20.38 23.03 -1.20
C ARG A 269 21.52 22.04 -1.43
N ALA A 270 22.71 22.52 -1.78
CA ALA A 270 23.89 21.69 -1.99
C ALA A 270 24.31 20.92 -0.72
N ALA A 271 24.23 21.55 0.45
CA ALA A 271 24.51 20.89 1.72
C ALA A 271 23.49 19.78 2.04
N ALA A 272 22.21 20.01 1.73
CA ALA A 272 21.18 19.00 1.88
C ALA A 272 21.39 17.85 0.87
N GLU A 273 21.66 18.15 -0.40
CA GLU A 273 21.95 17.17 -1.45
C GLU A 273 23.11 16.25 -1.06
N ALA A 274 24.21 16.78 -0.52
CA ALA A 274 25.34 15.97 -0.07
C ALA A 274 24.96 14.98 1.07
N LYS A 275 24.03 15.35 1.95
CA LYS A 275 23.49 14.44 2.98
C LYS A 275 22.61 13.36 2.36
N PHE A 276 21.77 13.71 1.39
CA PHE A 276 20.97 12.74 0.63
C PHE A 276 21.83 11.78 -0.19
N GLU A 277 22.94 12.23 -0.76
CA GLU A 277 23.89 11.39 -1.50
C GLU A 277 24.62 10.39 -0.58
N ASN A 278 25.00 10.80 0.63
CA ASN A 278 25.51 9.86 1.63
C ASN A 278 24.44 8.84 2.07
N ALA A 279 23.20 9.29 2.27
CA ALA A 279 22.09 8.37 2.60
C ALA A 279 21.80 7.39 1.45
N ARG A 280 21.97 7.84 0.19
CA ARG A 280 21.86 7.04 -1.03
C ARG A 280 22.90 5.93 -1.09
N ASN A 281 24.17 6.26 -0.86
CA ASN A 281 25.25 5.27 -0.86
C ASN A 281 25.04 4.21 0.23
N ASN A 282 24.64 4.63 1.43
CA ASN A 282 24.38 3.70 2.54
C ASN A 282 23.15 2.80 2.30
N PHE A 283 22.15 3.29 1.55
CA PHE A 283 20.95 2.52 1.22
C PHE A 283 21.19 1.49 0.10
N GLU A 284 22.11 1.74 -0.83
CA GLU A 284 22.52 0.72 -1.81
C GLU A 284 23.24 -0.46 -1.14
N ASP A 285 23.90 -0.23 0.00
CA ASP A 285 24.55 -1.26 0.80
C ASP A 285 23.58 -2.03 1.72
N ASP A 286 22.60 -1.36 2.35
CA ASP A 286 21.61 -2.00 3.24
C ASP A 286 20.20 -1.36 3.12
N PRO A 287 19.28 -1.97 2.35
CA PRO A 287 17.92 -1.46 2.16
C PRO A 287 17.01 -1.49 3.39
N ASP A 288 17.36 -2.24 4.44
CA ASP A 288 16.51 -2.40 5.64
C ASP A 288 16.59 -1.19 6.58
N GLN A 289 17.67 -0.41 6.51
CA GLN A 289 17.95 0.68 7.45
C GLN A 289 17.59 2.08 6.95
N LEU A 290 16.79 2.22 5.89
CA LEU A 290 16.40 3.54 5.35
C LEU A 290 15.80 4.45 6.43
N ALA A 291 15.00 3.89 7.35
CA ALA A 291 14.42 4.62 8.46
C ALA A 291 15.47 5.16 9.46
N GLU A 292 16.56 4.43 9.67
CA GLU A 292 17.66 4.82 10.55
C GLU A 292 18.56 5.85 9.86
N TYR A 293 18.90 5.61 8.59
CA TYR A 293 19.70 6.52 7.76
C TYR A 293 19.02 7.85 7.49
N MET A 294 17.70 7.94 7.63
CA MET A 294 16.95 9.19 7.44
C MET A 294 16.50 9.85 8.75
N GLN A 295 16.95 9.38 9.92
CA GLN A 295 16.64 10.04 11.20
C GLN A 295 17.14 11.49 11.26
N TRP A 296 18.31 11.76 10.66
CA TRP A 296 18.89 13.10 10.60
C TRP A 296 17.94 14.12 9.96
N TYR A 297 17.05 13.69 9.07
CA TYR A 297 16.08 14.57 8.42
C TYR A 297 15.14 15.23 9.43
N PHE A 298 14.61 14.46 10.39
CA PHE A 298 13.73 14.99 11.41
C PHE A 298 14.49 15.82 12.46
N ASP A 299 15.68 15.39 12.84
CA ASP A 299 16.53 16.11 13.79
C ASP A 299 16.94 17.48 13.23
N ASP A 300 17.32 17.56 11.96
CA ASP A 300 17.65 18.81 11.27
C ASP A 300 16.42 19.73 11.21
N LEU A 301 15.26 19.22 10.82
CA LEU A 301 14.03 20.01 10.77
C LEU A 301 13.56 20.49 12.16
N GLU A 302 13.77 19.71 13.22
CA GLU A 302 13.47 20.12 14.59
C GLU A 302 14.39 21.28 15.03
N VAL A 303 15.69 21.19 14.76
CA VAL A 303 16.64 22.27 15.01
C VAL A 303 16.26 23.54 14.23
N VAL A 304 15.93 23.40 12.95
CA VAL A 304 15.50 24.53 12.11
C VAL A 304 14.23 25.15 12.66
N LYS A 305 13.24 24.36 13.09
CA LYS A 305 11.98 24.87 13.65
C LYS A 305 12.17 25.68 14.94
N HIS A 306 13.07 25.26 15.82
CA HIS A 306 13.24 25.88 17.14
C HIS A 306 14.21 27.06 17.15
N GLU A 307 15.32 26.95 16.41
CA GLU A 307 16.43 27.91 16.49
C GLU A 307 16.38 28.96 15.36
N PHE A 308 16.03 28.59 14.13
CA PHE A 308 16.15 29.51 12.98
C PHE A 308 15.18 30.71 13.03
N PRO A 309 13.92 30.58 13.50
CA PRO A 309 13.02 31.74 13.65
C PRO A 309 13.54 32.83 14.58
N ARG A 310 14.49 32.51 15.48
CA ARG A 310 15.12 33.47 16.39
C ARG A 310 16.38 34.11 15.81
N LEU A 311 17.04 33.44 14.88
CA LEU A 311 18.33 33.85 14.33
C LEU A 311 18.20 34.72 13.08
N PHE A 312 17.07 34.61 12.37
CA PHE A 312 16.87 35.26 11.08
C PHE A 312 15.67 36.22 11.06
N PRO A 313 15.62 37.16 10.09
CA PRO A 313 14.49 38.07 9.95
C PRO A 313 13.16 37.33 9.66
N PRO A 314 12.03 37.75 10.25
CA PRO A 314 10.73 37.11 10.05
C PRO A 314 10.21 37.22 8.62
N LYS A 315 10.75 38.16 7.82
CA LYS A 315 10.41 38.35 6.40
C LYS A 315 10.75 37.13 5.54
N TRP A 316 11.79 36.39 5.89
CA TRP A 316 12.31 35.32 5.03
C TRP A 316 11.55 34.01 5.20
N LYS A 317 10.76 33.84 6.26
CA LYS A 317 10.03 32.59 6.56
C LYS A 317 10.89 31.34 6.31
N ILE A 318 12.10 31.36 6.84
CA ILE A 318 13.16 30.40 6.49
C ILE A 318 12.78 28.96 6.81
N PHE A 319 11.97 28.76 7.84
CA PHE A 319 11.43 27.44 8.12
C PHE A 319 10.66 26.90 6.90
N ASP A 320 9.74 27.68 6.33
CA ASP A 320 8.95 27.28 5.17
C ASP A 320 9.85 27.04 3.95
N THR A 321 10.83 27.93 3.70
CA THR A 321 11.74 27.79 2.55
C THR A 321 12.68 26.59 2.65
N ILE A 322 13.25 26.33 3.83
CA ILE A 322 14.11 25.15 4.05
C ILE A 322 13.26 23.88 3.99
N LEU A 323 12.05 23.92 4.55
CA LEU A 323 11.11 22.81 4.49
C LEU A 323 10.78 22.45 3.03
N ASP A 324 10.47 23.45 2.19
CA ASP A 324 10.21 23.24 0.77
C ASP A 324 11.41 22.63 0.04
N ILE A 325 12.63 23.10 0.34
CA ILE A 325 13.86 22.54 -0.26
C ILE A 325 14.05 21.08 0.18
N TYR A 326 13.96 20.79 1.48
CA TYR A 326 14.10 19.43 2.03
C TYR A 326 13.01 18.49 1.52
N HIS A 327 11.80 19.00 1.31
CA HIS A 327 10.68 18.23 0.80
C HIS A 327 10.85 17.87 -0.67
N ASN A 328 11.28 18.82 -1.51
CA ASN A 328 11.57 18.55 -2.92
C ASN A 328 12.74 17.56 -3.08
N LEU A 329 13.81 17.70 -2.30
CA LEU A 329 14.93 16.75 -2.35
C LEU A 329 14.52 15.34 -1.92
N MET A 330 13.65 15.21 -0.91
CA MET A 330 13.09 13.91 -0.51
C MET A 330 12.18 13.31 -1.60
N HIS A 331 11.39 14.15 -2.27
CA HIS A 331 10.55 13.75 -3.40
C HIS A 331 11.39 13.24 -4.57
N ASP A 332 12.41 14.00 -4.98
CA ASP A 332 13.31 13.63 -6.07
C ASP A 332 14.08 12.35 -5.74
N PHE A 333 14.59 12.22 -4.50
CA PHE A 333 15.23 10.99 -4.02
C PHE A 333 14.28 9.80 -4.19
N LEU A 334 13.09 9.82 -3.60
CA LEU A 334 12.17 8.68 -3.66
C LEU A 334 11.71 8.39 -5.09
N LYS A 335 11.45 9.41 -5.90
CA LYS A 335 11.02 9.25 -7.28
C LYS A 335 12.06 8.57 -8.14
N GLU A 336 13.33 8.96 -8.02
CA GLU A 336 14.42 8.34 -8.77
C GLU A 336 14.58 6.86 -8.42
N TYR A 337 14.36 6.48 -7.16
CA TYR A 337 14.36 5.07 -6.76
C TYR A 337 13.14 4.31 -7.27
N LEU A 338 11.95 4.91 -7.24
CA LEU A 338 10.71 4.31 -7.75
C LEU A 338 10.74 4.08 -9.27
N ASP A 339 11.51 4.87 -10.02
CA ASP A 339 11.64 4.73 -11.47
C ASP A 339 12.71 3.67 -11.87
N LYS A 340 13.46 3.06 -10.92
CA LYS A 340 14.36 1.93 -11.20
C LYS A 340 13.56 0.63 -11.38
N GLU A 341 13.72 -0.04 -12.53
CA GLU A 341 12.98 -1.28 -12.88
C GLU A 341 13.36 -2.51 -12.01
N ASP A 342 14.49 -2.48 -11.29
CA ASP A 342 15.01 -3.59 -10.47
C ASP A 342 14.76 -3.41 -8.95
N LEU A 343 13.59 -2.92 -8.56
CA LEU A 343 13.23 -2.80 -7.14
C LEU A 343 12.91 -4.17 -6.54
N ASP A 344 13.75 -4.63 -5.60
CA ASP A 344 13.42 -5.80 -4.79
C ASP A 344 12.21 -5.49 -3.89
N GLY A 345 11.38 -6.51 -3.66
CA GLY A 345 10.13 -6.36 -2.89
C GLY A 345 10.36 -5.86 -1.46
N GLN A 346 11.55 -6.10 -0.93
CA GLN A 346 11.99 -5.60 0.37
C GLN A 346 12.24 -4.09 0.36
N SER A 347 12.96 -3.57 -0.65
CA SER A 347 13.19 -2.13 -0.83
C SER A 347 11.88 -1.35 -1.02
N LEU A 348 10.92 -1.93 -1.76
CA LEU A 348 9.59 -1.35 -1.95
C LEU A 348 8.83 -1.23 -0.63
N LEU A 349 8.90 -2.25 0.22
CA LEU A 349 8.29 -2.23 1.56
C LEU A 349 8.95 -1.19 2.47
N SER A 350 10.28 -1.09 2.48
CA SER A 350 11.00 -0.07 3.24
C SER A 350 10.55 1.35 2.86
N ILE A 351 10.35 1.62 1.56
CA ILE A 351 9.84 2.90 1.06
C ILE A 351 8.40 3.15 1.53
N ILE A 352 7.54 2.13 1.49
CA ILE A 352 6.15 2.23 1.96
C ILE A 352 6.10 2.52 3.47
N LEU A 353 6.89 1.83 4.28
CA LEU A 353 6.98 2.10 5.73
C LEU A 353 7.53 3.51 5.98
N TRP A 354 8.54 3.94 5.23
CA TRP A 354 9.10 5.28 5.33
C TRP A 354 8.07 6.36 5.05
N ASN A 355 7.23 6.21 4.01
CA ASN A 355 6.14 7.17 3.75
C ASN A 355 5.19 7.30 4.95
N GLY A 356 4.89 6.18 5.62
CA GLY A 356 4.10 6.16 6.86
C GLY A 356 4.80 6.88 8.03
N GLN A 357 6.10 6.66 8.20
CA GLN A 357 6.90 7.35 9.22
C GLN A 357 7.05 8.85 8.92
N TYR A 358 7.25 9.21 7.65
CA TYR A 358 7.33 10.58 7.16
C TYR A 358 6.05 11.36 7.46
N SER A 359 4.89 10.81 7.12
CA SER A 359 3.59 11.44 7.44
C SER A 359 3.42 11.66 8.95
N LYS A 360 3.87 10.70 9.79
CA LYS A 360 3.82 10.84 11.26
C LYS A 360 4.82 11.87 11.78
N GLY A 361 6.05 11.89 11.28
CA GLY A 361 7.11 12.83 11.65
C GLY A 361 6.71 14.27 11.29
N MET A 362 6.19 14.48 10.09
CA MET A 362 5.72 15.79 9.64
C MET A 362 4.50 16.29 10.44
N LYS A 363 3.58 15.39 10.85
CA LYS A 363 2.49 15.72 11.77
C LYS A 363 2.99 16.12 13.15
N LYS A 364 4.01 15.45 13.70
CA LYS A 364 4.65 15.84 14.97
C LYS A 364 5.31 17.21 14.87
N LEU A 365 5.88 17.53 13.72
CA LEU A 365 6.42 18.86 13.42
C LEU A 365 5.33 19.94 13.21
N GLY A 366 4.04 19.59 13.26
CA GLY A 366 2.92 20.53 13.22
C GLY A 366 2.58 21.08 11.83
N ILE A 367 3.15 20.49 10.78
CA ILE A 367 2.90 20.86 9.39
C ILE A 367 1.63 20.14 8.92
N LYS A 368 0.71 20.87 8.29
CA LYS A 368 -0.51 20.28 7.73
C LYS A 368 -0.18 19.63 6.38
N ALA A 369 -0.77 18.47 6.11
CA ALA A 369 -0.59 17.76 4.84
C ALA A 369 -1.00 18.58 3.59
N ALA A 370 -1.75 19.68 3.76
CA ALA A 370 -2.14 20.57 2.67
C ALA A 370 -1.02 21.53 2.22
N ASP A 371 -0.02 21.76 3.08
CA ASP A 371 1.12 22.65 2.79
C ASP A 371 2.30 21.88 2.16
N MET A 372 2.17 20.56 1.99
CA MET A 372 3.19 19.65 1.42
C MET A 372 2.91 19.43 -0.07
N VAL A 373 3.38 20.36 -0.90
CA VAL A 373 3.30 20.25 -2.36
C VAL A 373 4.73 20.31 -2.91
N PRO A 374 5.24 19.30 -3.63
CA PRO A 374 4.57 18.10 -4.17
C PRO A 374 4.47 16.92 -3.18
N HIS A 375 3.48 16.04 -3.36
CA HIS A 375 3.36 14.85 -2.50
C HIS A 375 4.62 13.99 -2.61
N VAL A 376 5.19 13.56 -1.47
CA VAL A 376 6.44 12.81 -1.32
C VAL A 376 6.65 11.66 -2.32
N ILE A 377 5.55 10.99 -2.70
CA ILE A 377 5.51 9.90 -3.70
C ILE A 377 4.42 10.09 -4.78
N ASP A 378 3.99 11.33 -5.06
CA ASP A 378 3.02 11.66 -6.12
C ASP A 378 1.68 10.88 -6.07
N ASN A 379 1.17 10.55 -4.88
CA ASN A 379 -0.01 9.69 -4.68
C ASN A 379 0.09 8.28 -5.31
N ARG A 380 1.28 7.81 -5.71
CA ARG A 380 1.51 6.45 -6.21
C ARG A 380 1.44 5.38 -5.13
N GLU A 381 1.12 5.74 -3.88
CA GLU A 381 1.05 4.81 -2.76
C GLU A 381 0.18 3.59 -3.06
N ALA A 382 -1.00 3.78 -3.68
CA ALA A 382 -1.89 2.68 -4.03
C ALA A 382 -1.33 1.79 -5.14
N ASP A 383 -0.60 2.37 -6.10
CA ASP A 383 0.02 1.63 -7.20
C ASP A 383 1.22 0.82 -6.69
N LEU A 384 2.06 1.40 -5.82
CA LEU A 384 3.19 0.72 -5.18
C LEU A 384 2.73 -0.42 -4.28
N LEU A 385 1.61 -0.25 -3.55
CA LEU A 385 1.01 -1.33 -2.78
C LEU A 385 0.51 -2.46 -3.67
N ARG A 386 -0.04 -2.15 -4.84
CA ARG A 386 -0.48 -3.14 -5.81
C ARG A 386 0.71 -3.89 -6.41
N GLU A 387 1.75 -3.19 -6.84
CA GLU A 387 2.99 -3.77 -7.36
C GLU A 387 3.67 -4.66 -6.33
N TYR A 388 3.75 -4.20 -5.08
CA TYR A 388 4.24 -4.99 -3.96
C TYR A 388 3.42 -6.28 -3.74
N SER A 389 2.09 -6.15 -3.70
CA SER A 389 1.21 -7.32 -3.53
C SER A 389 1.34 -8.31 -4.69
N GLN A 390 1.50 -7.83 -5.92
CA GLN A 390 1.72 -8.65 -7.11
C GLN A 390 3.09 -9.35 -7.09
N LEU A 391 4.14 -8.67 -6.63
CA LEU A 391 5.47 -9.26 -6.53
C LEU A 391 5.50 -10.38 -5.49
N ILE A 392 4.85 -10.18 -4.33
CA ILE A 392 4.69 -11.25 -3.32
C ILE A 392 3.87 -12.40 -3.86
N ALA A 393 2.74 -12.11 -4.52
CA ALA A 393 1.90 -13.12 -5.15
C ALA A 393 2.72 -13.99 -6.12
N SER A 394 3.50 -13.35 -7.00
CA SER A 394 4.35 -14.03 -7.99
C SER A 394 5.42 -14.91 -7.34
N LYS A 395 6.15 -14.39 -6.33
CA LYS A 395 7.17 -15.16 -5.62
C LYS A 395 6.56 -16.34 -4.83
N MET A 396 5.40 -16.15 -4.19
CA MET A 396 4.68 -17.23 -3.51
C MET A 396 4.17 -18.28 -4.49
N GLU A 397 3.68 -17.87 -5.66
CA GLU A 397 3.17 -18.78 -6.70
C GLU A 397 4.29 -19.64 -7.28
N GLU A 398 5.45 -19.06 -7.60
CA GLU A 398 6.64 -19.80 -8.05
C GLU A 398 7.05 -20.86 -7.04
N TRP A 399 7.17 -20.47 -5.77
CA TRP A 399 7.59 -21.37 -4.71
C TRP A 399 6.56 -22.47 -4.43
N MET A 400 5.27 -22.13 -4.39
CA MET A 400 4.19 -23.10 -4.23
C MET A 400 4.15 -24.09 -5.39
N ASN A 401 4.35 -23.64 -6.62
CA ASN A 401 4.41 -24.52 -7.79
C ASN A 401 5.58 -25.49 -7.70
N ASN A 402 6.76 -25.04 -7.26
CA ASN A 402 7.91 -25.93 -7.05
C ASN A 402 7.60 -27.01 -6.01
N ILE A 403 6.96 -26.65 -4.89
CA ILE A 403 6.53 -27.64 -3.89
C ILE A 403 5.53 -28.64 -4.47
N ILE A 404 4.53 -28.16 -5.21
CA ILE A 404 3.53 -29.06 -5.80
C ILE A 404 4.17 -30.01 -6.82
N GLU A 405 5.11 -29.52 -7.64
CA GLU A 405 5.83 -30.36 -8.60
C GLU A 405 6.72 -31.41 -7.92
N ASP A 406 7.37 -31.04 -6.81
CA ASP A 406 8.19 -31.98 -6.05
C ASP A 406 7.32 -33.02 -5.32
N ASP A 407 6.24 -32.60 -4.65
CA ASP A 407 5.26 -33.46 -3.98
C ASP A 407 4.63 -34.47 -4.95
N THR A 408 4.18 -33.99 -6.11
CA THR A 408 3.51 -34.83 -7.11
C THR A 408 4.49 -35.79 -7.79
N ARG A 409 5.75 -35.38 -7.97
CA ARG A 409 6.81 -36.27 -8.48
C ARG A 409 7.10 -37.37 -7.47
N GLU A 410 7.19 -37.06 -6.18
CA GLU A 410 7.39 -38.04 -5.12
C GLU A 410 6.22 -39.04 -5.07
N PHE A 411 4.98 -38.55 -5.15
CA PHE A 411 3.77 -39.38 -5.16
C PHE A 411 3.65 -40.30 -6.39
N VAL A 412 4.12 -39.86 -7.57
CA VAL A 412 4.09 -40.67 -8.80
C VAL A 412 5.22 -41.70 -8.82
N LEU A 413 6.44 -41.33 -8.42
CA LEU A 413 7.59 -42.22 -8.50
C LEU A 413 7.65 -43.25 -7.36
N ARG A 414 7.20 -42.88 -6.14
CA ARG A 414 7.15 -43.75 -4.95
C ARG A 414 8.43 -44.54 -4.71
N GLU A 415 9.60 -43.91 -4.92
CA GLU A 415 10.90 -44.58 -4.77
C GLU A 415 11.23 -44.93 -3.31
N ASN A 416 10.70 -44.15 -2.36
CA ASN A 416 10.89 -44.33 -0.92
C ASN A 416 9.53 -44.44 -0.21
N GLN A 417 9.51 -44.98 1.01
CA GLN A 417 8.32 -44.89 1.86
C GLN A 417 8.08 -43.44 2.31
N PRO A 418 6.81 -43.01 2.50
CA PRO A 418 6.52 -41.69 3.03
C PRO A 418 7.15 -41.48 4.42
N ASN A 419 7.25 -40.23 4.87
CA ASN A 419 7.82 -39.97 6.19
C ASN A 419 6.85 -40.40 7.30
N GLU A 420 7.38 -41.08 8.32
CA GLU A 420 6.62 -41.48 9.50
C GLU A 420 6.88 -40.49 10.66
N GLU A 421 5.85 -39.80 11.11
CA GLU A 421 5.89 -38.90 12.26
C GLU A 421 4.82 -39.32 13.28
N ASN A 422 5.24 -39.67 14.50
CA ASN A 422 4.36 -40.16 15.58
C ASN A 422 3.53 -41.41 15.18
N GLY A 423 4.06 -42.27 14.31
CA GLY A 423 3.36 -43.46 13.82
C GLY A 423 2.42 -43.19 12.64
N LYS A 424 2.31 -41.94 12.16
CA LYS A 424 1.44 -41.56 11.03
C LYS A 424 2.27 -41.16 9.83
N TRP A 425 1.78 -41.48 8.64
CA TRP A 425 2.45 -41.12 7.38
C TRP A 425 2.14 -39.67 7.00
N HIS A 426 3.15 -38.95 6.50
CA HIS A 426 3.07 -37.55 6.08
C HIS A 426 4.02 -37.26 4.92
N MET A 427 3.69 -36.26 4.09
CA MET A 427 4.63 -35.70 3.12
C MET A 427 5.54 -34.66 3.81
N PRO A 428 6.83 -34.55 3.41
CA PRO A 428 7.78 -33.64 4.04
C PRO A 428 7.48 -32.15 3.85
N SER A 429 6.68 -31.77 2.85
CA SER A 429 6.58 -30.40 2.37
C SER A 429 5.65 -29.49 3.18
N VAL A 430 4.64 -30.04 3.86
CA VAL A 430 3.57 -29.25 4.51
C VAL A 430 4.08 -28.29 5.58
N PRO A 431 4.97 -28.68 6.53
CA PRO A 431 5.49 -27.74 7.51
C PRO A 431 6.29 -26.59 6.88
N THR A 432 7.10 -26.92 5.86
CA THR A 432 7.88 -25.94 5.10
C THR A 432 6.94 -24.95 4.41
N MET A 433 5.89 -25.46 3.74
CA MET A 433 4.84 -24.69 3.07
C MET A 433 4.25 -23.61 3.99
N PHE A 434 3.76 -24.01 5.16
CA PHE A 434 3.15 -23.07 6.10
C PHE A 434 4.15 -22.16 6.82
N THR A 435 5.40 -22.58 6.97
CA THR A 435 6.46 -21.70 7.49
C THR A 435 6.71 -20.52 6.55
N MET A 436 6.78 -20.78 5.24
CA MET A 436 6.99 -19.73 4.23
C MET A 436 5.78 -18.82 4.08
N ILE A 437 4.55 -19.37 4.09
CA ILE A 437 3.32 -18.58 4.13
C ILE A 437 3.33 -17.65 5.35
N ASN A 438 3.67 -18.16 6.54
CA ASN A 438 3.75 -17.35 7.76
C ASN A 438 4.80 -16.23 7.66
N GLN A 439 5.96 -16.49 7.05
CA GLN A 439 6.97 -15.46 6.82
C GLN A 439 6.43 -14.33 5.94
N GLN A 440 5.81 -14.65 4.80
CA GLN A 440 5.25 -13.63 3.91
C GLN A 440 4.08 -12.85 4.54
N LEU A 441 3.25 -13.53 5.33
CA LEU A 441 2.17 -12.89 6.08
C LEU A 441 2.70 -11.94 7.17
N ASN A 442 3.81 -12.29 7.84
CA ASN A 442 4.46 -11.39 8.81
C ASN A 442 4.98 -10.12 8.13
N VAL A 443 5.66 -10.27 6.98
CA VAL A 443 6.14 -9.12 6.21
C VAL A 443 4.97 -8.23 5.75
N ALA A 444 3.85 -8.83 5.32
CA ALA A 444 2.66 -8.08 4.99
C ALA A 444 2.05 -7.36 6.21
N LEU A 445 2.07 -7.98 7.39
CA LEU A 445 1.57 -7.37 8.64
C LEU A 445 2.44 -6.18 9.09
N ASP A 446 3.76 -6.25 8.89
CA ASP A 446 4.69 -5.17 9.23
C ASP A 446 4.42 -3.89 8.41
N SER A 447 3.80 -4.03 7.23
CA SER A 447 3.32 -2.88 6.44
C SER A 447 2.24 -2.04 7.15
N ASN A 448 1.60 -2.59 8.19
CA ASN A 448 0.52 -1.97 8.99
C ASN A 448 -0.66 -1.44 8.15
N LYS A 449 -0.87 -2.04 6.97
CA LYS A 449 -1.94 -1.72 6.03
C LYS A 449 -2.83 -2.93 5.81
N GLY A 450 -4.01 -2.91 6.42
CA GLY A 450 -4.94 -4.05 6.42
C GLY A 450 -5.43 -4.48 5.03
N ASN A 451 -5.42 -3.60 4.03
CA ASN A 451 -5.76 -3.95 2.65
C ASN A 451 -4.70 -4.84 1.98
N VAL A 452 -3.42 -4.60 2.24
CA VAL A 452 -2.32 -5.40 1.70
C VAL A 452 -2.35 -6.79 2.30
N VAL A 453 -2.50 -6.87 3.62
CA VAL A 453 -2.60 -8.14 4.34
C VAL A 453 -3.78 -8.97 3.84
N ALA A 454 -4.95 -8.35 3.66
CA ALA A 454 -6.11 -9.04 3.11
C ALA A 454 -5.85 -9.59 1.70
N SER A 455 -5.26 -8.79 0.81
CA SER A 455 -4.93 -9.23 -0.55
C SER A 455 -3.89 -10.34 -0.58
N VAL A 456 -2.86 -10.30 0.28
CA VAL A 456 -1.87 -11.39 0.38
C VAL A 456 -2.52 -12.67 0.90
N ILE A 457 -3.43 -12.60 1.88
CA ILE A 457 -4.14 -13.78 2.38
C ILE A 457 -5.09 -14.36 1.32
N GLU A 458 -5.83 -13.54 0.59
CA GLU A 458 -6.66 -13.99 -0.53
C GLU A 458 -5.84 -14.73 -1.58
N GLU A 459 -4.64 -14.23 -1.86
CA GLU A 459 -3.71 -14.88 -2.77
C GLU A 459 -3.16 -16.20 -2.22
N CYS A 460 -2.81 -16.27 -0.92
CA CYS A 460 -2.46 -17.52 -0.27
C CYS A 460 -3.59 -18.55 -0.39
N VAL A 461 -4.84 -18.15 -0.11
CA VAL A 461 -6.02 -19.01 -0.23
C VAL A 461 -6.20 -19.49 -1.67
N ARG A 462 -6.03 -18.61 -2.67
CA ARG A 462 -6.06 -18.98 -4.09
C ARG A 462 -5.02 -20.06 -4.40
N LEU A 463 -3.79 -19.92 -3.90
CA LEU A 463 -2.70 -20.88 -4.10
C LEU A 463 -2.97 -22.22 -3.40
N LEU A 464 -3.50 -22.20 -2.17
CA LEU A 464 -3.90 -23.41 -1.45
C LEU A 464 -5.00 -24.17 -2.18
N LYS A 465 -6.00 -23.47 -2.73
CA LYS A 465 -7.04 -24.09 -3.57
C LYS A 465 -6.50 -24.67 -4.87
N ASN A 466 -5.54 -24.00 -5.50
CA ASN A 466 -4.86 -24.52 -6.69
C ASN A 466 -4.12 -25.82 -6.35
N ARG A 467 -3.46 -25.89 -5.19
CA ARG A 467 -2.84 -27.12 -4.68
C ARG A 467 -3.88 -28.23 -4.47
N GLN A 468 -5.01 -27.93 -3.84
CA GLN A 468 -6.09 -28.91 -3.62
C GLN A 468 -6.57 -29.50 -4.96
N PHE A 469 -6.86 -28.65 -5.94
CA PHE A 469 -7.29 -29.09 -7.27
C PHE A 469 -6.24 -29.92 -8.01
N LYS A 470 -4.95 -29.53 -7.95
CA LYS A 470 -3.86 -30.30 -8.55
C LYS A 470 -3.73 -31.69 -7.90
N TRP A 471 -3.89 -31.79 -6.59
CA TRP A 471 -3.90 -33.09 -5.91
C TRP A 471 -5.06 -33.98 -6.34
N GLU A 472 -6.28 -33.44 -6.46
CA GLU A 472 -7.42 -34.20 -6.99
C GLU A 472 -7.12 -34.80 -8.37
N GLN A 473 -6.56 -33.99 -9.28
CA GLN A 473 -6.20 -34.44 -10.63
C GLN A 473 -5.14 -35.55 -10.62
N VAL A 474 -4.06 -35.36 -9.86
CA VAL A 474 -2.96 -36.32 -9.80
C VAL A 474 -3.41 -37.64 -9.18
N ILE A 475 -4.22 -37.59 -8.12
CA ILE A 475 -4.79 -38.78 -7.48
C ILE A 475 -5.73 -39.51 -8.45
N GLU A 476 -6.63 -38.80 -9.13
CA GLU A 476 -7.57 -39.39 -10.08
C GLU A 476 -6.84 -40.05 -11.26
N ASP A 477 -5.76 -39.43 -11.75
CA ASP A 477 -4.92 -39.99 -12.82
C ASP A 477 -4.16 -41.24 -12.38
N GLU A 478 -3.52 -41.22 -11.20
CA GLU A 478 -2.75 -42.36 -10.68
C GLU A 478 -3.65 -43.54 -10.32
N ILE A 479 -4.81 -43.28 -9.69
CA ILE A 479 -5.79 -44.33 -9.39
C ILE A 479 -6.43 -44.83 -10.68
N GLY A 480 -6.72 -43.96 -11.63
CA GLY A 480 -7.17 -44.34 -12.96
C GLY A 480 -6.20 -45.31 -13.65
N LYS A 481 -4.89 -45.10 -13.51
CA LYS A 481 -3.86 -46.05 -14.01
C LYS A 481 -3.88 -47.36 -13.23
N HIS A 482 -3.90 -47.29 -11.90
CA HIS A 482 -3.90 -48.47 -11.04
C HIS A 482 -5.13 -49.36 -11.27
N MET A 483 -6.31 -48.76 -11.48
CA MET A 483 -7.57 -49.44 -11.74
C MET A 483 -7.67 -50.04 -13.15
N ARG A 484 -6.93 -49.51 -14.13
CA ARG A 484 -6.89 -49.98 -15.52
C ARG A 484 -5.83 -51.05 -15.77
N ALA A 485 -4.87 -51.22 -14.87
CA ALA A 485 -3.84 -52.25 -14.95
C ALA A 485 -4.46 -53.65 -14.72
N VAL A 486 -4.78 -54.32 -15.82
CA VAL A 486 -5.43 -55.65 -15.82
C VAL A 486 -4.43 -56.75 -16.19
N THR A 487 -3.37 -56.43 -16.91
CA THR A 487 -2.32 -57.39 -17.27
C THR A 487 -1.18 -57.40 -16.23
N LYS A 488 -0.52 -58.54 -16.07
CA LYS A 488 0.60 -58.68 -15.11
C LYS A 488 1.77 -57.73 -15.42
N GLU A 489 2.03 -57.45 -16.69
CA GLU A 489 3.09 -56.53 -17.13
C GLU A 489 2.76 -55.08 -16.72
N GLU A 490 1.50 -54.64 -16.88
CA GLU A 490 1.04 -53.31 -16.42
C GLU A 490 0.98 -53.18 -14.90
N GLN A 491 0.85 -54.30 -14.17
CA GLN A 491 0.86 -54.33 -12.70
C GLN A 491 2.28 -54.33 -12.13
N GLU A 492 3.25 -54.95 -12.81
CA GLU A 492 4.67 -54.94 -12.43
C GLU A 492 5.36 -53.60 -12.77
N ASP A 493 4.84 -52.84 -13.75
CA ASP A 493 5.34 -51.49 -14.10
C ASP A 493 4.82 -50.38 -13.17
N LEU A 494 3.86 -50.67 -12.29
CA LEU A 494 3.32 -49.69 -11.34
C LEU A 494 4.18 -49.64 -10.06
N PRO A 495 4.59 -48.45 -9.60
CA PRO A 495 5.29 -48.31 -8.33
C PRO A 495 4.40 -48.75 -7.16
N ASP A 496 4.93 -49.62 -6.30
CA ASP A 496 4.30 -50.06 -5.04
C ASP A 496 4.14 -48.88 -4.05
N GLY A 497 3.33 -49.06 -3.00
CA GLY A 497 3.20 -48.08 -1.92
C GLY A 497 2.07 -47.05 -2.09
N ILE A 498 1.13 -47.27 -3.02
CA ILE A 498 0.04 -46.32 -3.30
C ILE A 498 -0.85 -46.08 -2.06
N LEU A 499 -1.05 -47.08 -1.21
CA LEU A 499 -1.88 -46.95 -0.01
C LEU A 499 -1.22 -46.03 1.01
N GLU A 500 0.06 -46.22 1.27
CA GLU A 500 0.85 -45.45 2.22
C GLU A 500 0.93 -43.98 1.81
N TYR A 501 1.15 -43.71 0.52
CA TYR A 501 1.17 -42.34 -0.01
C TYR A 501 -0.22 -41.68 0.02
N MET A 502 -1.30 -42.42 -0.26
CA MET A 502 -2.67 -41.90 -0.16
C MET A 502 -3.05 -41.57 1.29
N ILE A 503 -2.63 -42.39 2.24
CA ILE A 503 -2.78 -42.12 3.68
C ILE A 503 -1.99 -40.87 4.06
N ALA A 504 -0.74 -40.74 3.60
CA ALA A 504 0.11 -39.59 3.86
C ALA A 504 -0.55 -38.29 3.38
N VAL A 505 -1.06 -38.27 2.15
CA VAL A 505 -1.76 -37.11 1.58
C VAL A 505 -3.04 -36.81 2.35
N ALA A 506 -3.81 -37.81 2.79
CA ALA A 506 -5.02 -37.61 3.58
C ALA A 506 -4.71 -36.97 4.96
N ASN A 507 -3.72 -37.50 5.68
CA ASN A 507 -3.27 -36.96 6.96
C ASN A 507 -2.76 -35.52 6.84
N ASP A 508 -2.07 -35.22 5.75
CA ASP A 508 -1.57 -33.88 5.48
C ASP A 508 -2.66 -32.84 5.28
N GLN A 509 -3.84 -33.23 4.78
CA GLN A 509 -4.95 -32.29 4.67
C GLN A 509 -5.46 -31.86 6.04
N LEU A 510 -5.49 -32.76 7.03
CA LEU A 510 -5.85 -32.42 8.41
C LEU A 510 -4.81 -31.46 9.01
N ARG A 511 -3.53 -31.69 8.75
CA ARG A 511 -2.43 -30.79 9.16
C ARG A 511 -2.55 -29.41 8.49
N CYS A 512 -2.88 -29.38 7.20
CA CYS A 512 -3.10 -28.14 6.45
C CYS A 512 -4.31 -27.36 7.00
N ALA A 513 -5.40 -28.05 7.33
CA ALA A 513 -6.58 -27.46 7.96
C ALA A 513 -6.22 -26.83 9.32
N ALA A 514 -5.46 -27.54 10.16
CA ALA A 514 -5.01 -27.05 11.46
C ALA A 514 -4.13 -25.80 11.35
N TYR A 515 -3.14 -25.79 10.46
CA TYR A 515 -2.27 -24.62 10.25
C TYR A 515 -3.03 -23.43 9.65
N THR A 516 -3.99 -23.68 8.75
CA THR A 516 -4.85 -22.62 8.19
C THR A 516 -5.70 -21.97 9.28
N GLN A 517 -6.24 -22.79 10.20
CA GLN A 517 -6.98 -22.31 11.37
C GLN A 517 -6.10 -21.50 12.33
N GLU A 518 -4.87 -21.94 12.58
CA GLU A 518 -3.90 -21.22 13.42
C GLU A 518 -3.56 -19.84 12.83
N ILE A 519 -3.42 -19.75 11.50
CA ILE A 519 -3.25 -18.47 10.80
C ILE A 519 -4.48 -17.58 10.98
N ALA A 520 -5.68 -18.14 10.84
CA ALA A 520 -6.92 -17.40 11.06
C ALA A 520 -6.99 -16.82 12.48
N ASP A 521 -6.70 -17.63 13.49
CA ASP A 521 -6.83 -17.22 14.88
C ASP A 521 -5.74 -16.23 15.33
N SER A 522 -4.51 -16.36 14.81
CA SER A 522 -3.39 -15.48 15.19
C SER A 522 -3.31 -14.19 14.38
N LYS A 523 -3.59 -14.24 13.07
CA LYS A 523 -3.38 -13.11 12.15
C LYS A 523 -4.65 -12.31 11.88
N ALA A 524 -5.83 -12.94 11.83
CA ALA A 524 -7.06 -12.21 11.54
C ALA A 524 -7.45 -11.24 12.67
N GLN A 525 -7.12 -11.56 13.94
CA GLN A 525 -7.38 -10.69 15.10
C GLN A 525 -6.57 -9.37 15.07
N LEU A 526 -5.47 -9.32 14.30
CA LEU A 526 -4.65 -8.11 14.15
C LEU A 526 -5.24 -7.13 13.14
N LEU A 527 -6.24 -7.56 12.35
CA LEU A 527 -6.89 -6.75 11.33
C LEU A 527 -8.09 -5.99 11.89
N SER A 528 -8.50 -4.93 11.18
CA SER A 528 -9.76 -4.26 11.50
C SER A 528 -10.93 -5.20 11.20
N LYS A 529 -12.03 -5.08 11.96
CA LYS A 529 -13.23 -5.93 11.86
C LYS A 529 -13.76 -6.18 10.43
N LYS A 530 -13.66 -5.17 9.55
CA LYS A 530 -14.06 -5.30 8.13
C LYS A 530 -13.22 -6.32 7.35
N TYR A 531 -11.90 -6.30 7.56
CA TYR A 531 -10.96 -7.19 6.88
C TYR A 531 -10.86 -8.54 7.59
N GLU A 532 -11.09 -8.57 8.91
CA GLU A 532 -11.16 -9.80 9.71
C GLU A 532 -12.25 -10.75 9.18
N ASP A 533 -13.49 -10.26 8.99
CA ASP A 533 -14.59 -11.10 8.51
C ASP A 533 -14.32 -11.67 7.11
N GLN A 534 -13.73 -10.86 6.23
CA GLN A 534 -13.36 -11.26 4.86
C GLN A 534 -12.25 -12.33 4.86
N VAL A 535 -11.20 -12.10 5.63
CA VAL A 535 -10.05 -13.01 5.75
C VAL A 535 -10.46 -14.34 6.39
N ARG A 536 -11.28 -14.29 7.45
CA ARG A 536 -11.77 -15.50 8.12
C ARG A 536 -12.62 -16.34 7.18
N ALA A 537 -13.55 -15.71 6.45
CA ALA A 537 -14.37 -16.42 5.46
C ALA A 537 -13.51 -17.08 4.36
N ALA A 538 -12.45 -16.43 3.89
CA ALA A 538 -11.56 -17.00 2.88
C ALA A 538 -10.72 -18.18 3.42
N LEU A 539 -10.22 -18.08 4.65
CA LEU A 539 -9.47 -19.15 5.31
C LEU A 539 -10.37 -20.34 5.67
N ASP A 540 -11.58 -20.10 6.17
CA ASP A 540 -12.58 -21.15 6.45
C ASP A 540 -12.95 -21.93 5.16
N ASP A 541 -13.07 -21.22 4.04
CA ASP A 541 -13.32 -21.80 2.73
C ASP A 541 -12.13 -22.68 2.25
N ALA A 542 -10.88 -22.26 2.52
CA ALA A 542 -9.70 -23.11 2.27
C ALA A 542 -9.67 -24.35 3.18
N THR A 543 -10.00 -24.19 4.47
CA THR A 543 -10.10 -25.29 5.45
C THR A 543 -11.13 -26.33 5.02
N ASN A 544 -12.31 -25.90 4.58
CA ASN A 544 -13.33 -26.81 4.03
C ASN A 544 -12.80 -27.59 2.83
N GLY A 545 -12.07 -26.92 1.91
CA GLY A 545 -11.44 -27.59 0.77
C GLY A 545 -10.43 -28.68 1.16
N PHE A 546 -9.70 -28.52 2.28
CA PHE A 546 -8.82 -29.57 2.78
C PHE A 546 -9.59 -30.77 3.33
N VAL A 547 -10.71 -30.54 4.03
CA VAL A 547 -11.58 -31.62 4.53
C VAL A 547 -12.24 -32.37 3.37
N ASP A 548 -12.66 -31.66 2.32
CA ASP A 548 -13.21 -32.25 1.10
C ASP A 548 -12.17 -33.12 0.39
N LEU A 549 -10.92 -32.64 0.27
CA LEU A 549 -9.83 -33.41 -0.32
C LEU A 549 -9.46 -34.64 0.52
N ALA A 550 -9.45 -34.53 1.86
CA ALA A 550 -9.25 -35.69 2.74
C ALA A 550 -10.34 -36.74 2.53
N THR A 551 -11.59 -36.30 2.41
CA THR A 551 -12.76 -37.14 2.11
C THR A 551 -12.64 -37.80 0.73
N PHE A 552 -12.15 -37.07 -0.27
CA PHE A 552 -11.87 -37.60 -1.59
C PHE A 552 -10.78 -38.69 -1.53
N CYS A 553 -9.66 -38.46 -0.85
CA CYS A 553 -8.59 -39.45 -0.67
C CYS A 553 -9.10 -40.74 -0.01
N MET A 554 -9.94 -40.63 1.02
CA MET A 554 -10.59 -41.79 1.66
C MET A 554 -11.51 -42.54 0.70
N GLY A 555 -12.35 -41.83 -0.06
CA GLY A 555 -13.22 -42.43 -1.06
C GLY A 555 -12.44 -43.20 -2.13
N GLN A 556 -11.32 -42.63 -2.56
CA GLN A 556 -10.39 -43.23 -3.51
C GLN A 556 -9.69 -44.49 -2.96
N LEU A 557 -9.25 -44.49 -1.69
CA LEU A 557 -8.76 -45.70 -1.00
C LEU A 557 -9.81 -46.80 -0.96
N ILE A 558 -11.08 -46.44 -0.69
CA ILE A 558 -12.20 -47.37 -0.72
C ILE A 558 -12.37 -47.95 -2.13
N GLU A 559 -12.26 -47.15 -3.19
CA GLU A 559 -12.36 -47.66 -4.56
C GLU A 559 -11.29 -48.71 -4.90
N ILE A 560 -10.06 -48.55 -4.39
CA ILE A 560 -8.98 -49.55 -4.52
C ILE A 560 -9.39 -50.86 -3.86
N ILE A 561 -9.85 -50.83 -2.60
CA ILE A 561 -10.30 -52.02 -1.87
C ILE A 561 -11.43 -52.73 -2.63
N PHE A 562 -12.42 -51.98 -3.14
CA PHE A 562 -13.55 -52.55 -3.87
C PHE A 562 -13.20 -53.02 -5.29
N ASN A 563 -12.07 -52.59 -5.86
CA ASN A 563 -11.55 -53.12 -7.12
C ASN A 563 -11.18 -54.59 -6.98
N ASP A 564 -10.48 -54.95 -5.91
CA ASP A 564 -10.05 -56.32 -5.63
C ASP A 564 -11.23 -57.22 -5.27
N LEU A 565 -12.31 -56.64 -4.75
CA LEU A 565 -13.57 -57.32 -4.48
C LEU A 565 -14.46 -57.51 -5.72
N LYS A 566 -14.13 -56.93 -6.89
CA LYS A 566 -14.92 -57.07 -8.13
C LYS A 566 -15.23 -58.53 -8.54
N PRO A 567 -14.31 -59.50 -8.42
CA PRO A 567 -14.57 -60.90 -8.76
C PRO A 567 -15.67 -61.51 -7.87
N ILE A 568 -15.58 -61.30 -6.56
CA ILE A 568 -16.54 -61.82 -5.57
C ILE A 568 -17.87 -61.07 -5.67
N ARG A 569 -17.83 -59.76 -5.95
CA ARG A 569 -19.04 -58.97 -6.20
C ARG A 569 -19.91 -59.60 -7.28
N LYS A 570 -19.33 -60.19 -8.34
CA LYS A 570 -20.08 -60.82 -9.45
C LYS A 570 -20.77 -62.13 -9.07
N THR A 571 -20.36 -62.78 -7.98
CA THR A 571 -20.93 -64.05 -7.51
C THR A 571 -22.05 -63.85 -6.50
N LEU A 572 -22.18 -62.66 -5.91
CA LEU A 572 -23.27 -62.31 -4.98
C LEU A 572 -24.66 -62.53 -5.60
N PHE A 573 -25.56 -63.12 -4.81
CA PHE A 573 -26.93 -63.52 -5.17
C PHE A 573 -27.08 -64.51 -6.34
N THR A 574 -25.98 -65.11 -6.81
CA THR A 574 -26.02 -66.21 -7.79
C THR A 574 -26.20 -67.56 -7.09
N SER A 575 -26.19 -68.66 -7.85
CA SER A 575 -26.33 -69.99 -7.26
C SER A 575 -25.14 -70.40 -6.37
N SER A 576 -23.96 -69.81 -6.52
CA SER A 576 -22.78 -70.12 -5.69
C SER A 576 -22.86 -69.49 -4.30
N TRP A 577 -23.58 -68.38 -4.18
CA TRP A 577 -23.74 -67.63 -2.93
C TRP A 577 -24.58 -68.36 -1.88
N TYR A 578 -25.50 -69.25 -2.32
CA TYR A 578 -26.29 -70.06 -1.39
C TYR A 578 -25.41 -71.13 -0.73
N GLY A 579 -25.11 -70.97 0.56
CA GLY A 579 -24.21 -71.85 1.30
C GLY A 579 -22.72 -71.62 1.02
N GLY A 580 -22.37 -70.51 0.35
CA GLY A 580 -21.00 -70.07 0.13
C GLY A 580 -20.50 -69.09 1.21
N ASN A 581 -19.21 -68.75 1.15
CA ASN A 581 -18.51 -67.89 2.10
C ASN A 581 -18.10 -66.54 1.45
N GLU A 582 -18.87 -66.05 0.47
CA GLU A 582 -18.56 -64.83 -0.26
C GLU A 582 -18.47 -63.61 0.67
N MET A 583 -19.39 -63.46 1.64
CA MET A 583 -19.36 -62.35 2.60
C MET A 583 -18.17 -62.45 3.56
N GLU A 584 -17.82 -63.66 4.00
CA GLU A 584 -16.64 -63.89 4.85
C GLU A 584 -15.35 -63.52 4.10
N THR A 585 -15.28 -63.82 2.80
CA THR A 585 -14.14 -63.44 1.95
C THR A 585 -14.06 -61.93 1.80
N ILE A 586 -15.19 -61.25 1.56
CA ILE A 586 -15.26 -59.78 1.49
C ILE A 586 -14.73 -59.16 2.79
N ILE A 587 -15.21 -59.62 3.94
CA ILE A 587 -14.79 -59.11 5.25
C ILE A 587 -13.32 -59.43 5.52
N THR A 588 -12.82 -60.60 5.14
CA THR A 588 -11.41 -60.97 5.33
C THR A 588 -10.48 -60.08 4.51
N THR A 589 -10.83 -59.81 3.24
CA THR A 589 -10.07 -58.88 2.39
C THR A 589 -10.13 -57.48 2.97
N ILE A 590 -11.31 -56.97 3.33
CA ILE A 590 -11.46 -55.65 3.96
C ILE A 590 -10.63 -55.57 5.24
N ARG A 591 -10.67 -56.60 6.10
CA ARG A 591 -9.91 -56.65 7.35
C ARG A 591 -8.40 -56.57 7.10
N SER A 592 -7.89 -57.19 6.03
CA SER A 592 -6.48 -57.07 5.66
C SER A 592 -6.10 -55.62 5.39
N TYR A 593 -6.84 -54.92 4.51
CA TYR A 593 -6.59 -53.51 4.21
C TYR A 593 -6.78 -52.61 5.43
N VAL A 594 -7.79 -52.86 6.25
CA VAL A 594 -8.05 -52.05 7.45
C VAL A 594 -6.89 -52.14 8.43
N VAL A 595 -6.30 -53.32 8.63
CA VAL A 595 -5.12 -53.49 9.51
C VAL A 595 -3.92 -52.70 8.97
N ASP A 596 -3.73 -52.67 7.65
CA ASP A 596 -2.63 -51.94 7.02
C ASP A 596 -2.86 -50.40 7.06
N ILE A 597 -4.11 -49.94 6.99
CA ILE A 597 -4.49 -48.52 7.04
C ILE A 597 -4.55 -47.98 8.47
N GLU A 598 -4.99 -48.79 9.44
CA GLU A 598 -5.20 -48.42 10.85
C GLU A 598 -3.92 -47.87 11.50
N GLY A 599 -2.77 -48.46 11.17
CA GLY A 599 -1.50 -48.01 11.71
C GLY A 599 -1.05 -46.64 11.20
N GLY A 600 -1.47 -46.25 9.99
CA GLY A 600 -0.93 -45.08 9.30
C GLY A 600 -1.82 -43.84 9.26
N LEU A 601 -3.14 -44.02 9.39
CA LEU A 601 -4.14 -42.97 9.25
C LEU A 601 -4.43 -42.26 10.59
N ASP A 602 -4.77 -40.98 10.54
CA ASP A 602 -5.22 -40.25 11.73
C ASP A 602 -6.48 -40.87 12.35
N GLU A 603 -6.63 -40.81 13.67
CA GLU A 603 -7.76 -41.44 14.39
C GLU A 603 -9.11 -40.85 13.96
N ASP A 604 -9.16 -39.53 13.75
CA ASP A 604 -10.39 -38.82 13.34
C ASP A 604 -10.75 -39.21 11.89
N LEU A 605 -9.76 -39.33 11.02
CA LEU A 605 -9.94 -39.77 9.63
C LEU A 605 -10.28 -41.26 9.57
N PHE A 606 -9.73 -42.09 10.44
CA PHE A 606 -10.00 -43.52 10.46
C PHE A 606 -11.45 -43.83 10.84
N ALA A 607 -12.02 -43.13 11.82
CA ALA A 607 -13.45 -43.25 12.14
C ALA A 607 -14.33 -42.88 10.95
N ALA A 608 -14.02 -41.78 10.27
CA ALA A 608 -14.74 -41.34 9.07
C ALA A 608 -14.59 -42.32 7.88
N PHE A 609 -13.37 -42.84 7.67
CA PHE A 609 -13.07 -43.86 6.67
C PHE A 609 -13.88 -45.13 6.90
N MET A 610 -13.91 -45.63 8.14
CA MET A 610 -14.67 -46.82 8.52
C MET A 610 -16.17 -46.63 8.32
N HIS A 611 -16.70 -45.44 8.62
CA HIS A 611 -18.09 -45.11 8.32
C HIS A 611 -18.38 -45.15 6.82
N GLN A 612 -17.55 -44.51 5.99
CA GLN A 612 -17.71 -44.53 4.52
C GLN A 612 -17.55 -45.95 3.93
N LEU A 613 -16.63 -46.75 4.48
CA LEU A 613 -16.40 -48.13 4.10
C LEU A 613 -17.62 -49.02 4.42
N SER A 614 -18.24 -48.81 5.57
CA SER A 614 -19.49 -49.47 5.98
C SER A 614 -20.64 -49.16 5.02
N GLU A 615 -20.79 -47.88 4.65
CA GLU A 615 -21.78 -47.44 3.65
C GLU A 615 -21.51 -48.08 2.29
N GLN A 616 -20.27 -48.05 1.81
CA GLN A 616 -19.91 -48.62 0.51
C GLN A 616 -20.06 -50.14 0.48
N THR A 617 -19.84 -50.82 1.60
CA THR A 617 -20.09 -52.26 1.73
C THR A 617 -21.57 -52.57 1.56
N CYS A 618 -22.45 -51.81 2.20
CA CYS A 618 -23.90 -51.94 2.05
C CYS A 618 -24.34 -51.67 0.59
N VAL A 619 -23.84 -50.58 -0.01
CA VAL A 619 -24.11 -50.22 -1.41
C VAL A 619 -23.67 -51.33 -2.37
N THR A 620 -22.47 -51.89 -2.16
CA THR A 620 -21.92 -52.97 -2.97
C THR A 620 -22.76 -54.24 -2.84
N TYR A 621 -23.17 -54.59 -1.62
CA TYR A 621 -24.06 -55.73 -1.37
C TYR A 621 -25.40 -55.56 -2.09
N LEU A 622 -26.06 -54.40 -1.95
CA LEU A 622 -27.31 -54.07 -2.65
C LEU A 622 -27.15 -54.07 -4.19
N SER A 623 -25.97 -53.71 -4.69
CA SER A 623 -25.66 -53.73 -6.13
C SER A 623 -25.59 -55.13 -6.72
N GLY A 624 -25.37 -56.16 -5.89
CA GLY A 624 -25.38 -57.54 -6.33
C GLY A 624 -26.69 -57.94 -7.01
N ALA A 625 -27.81 -57.27 -6.73
CA ALA A 625 -29.10 -57.56 -7.34
C ALA A 625 -29.09 -57.42 -8.87
N TYR A 626 -28.15 -56.66 -9.43
CA TYR A 626 -27.95 -56.50 -10.88
C TYR A 626 -27.01 -57.54 -11.51
N ASN A 627 -26.47 -58.49 -10.72
CA ASN A 627 -25.56 -59.51 -11.24
C ASN A 627 -26.25 -60.43 -12.26
N LYS A 628 -25.51 -60.81 -13.31
CA LYS A 628 -25.98 -61.76 -14.32
C LYS A 628 -26.16 -63.15 -13.69
N GLY A 629 -27.41 -63.53 -13.41
CA GLY A 629 -27.75 -64.80 -12.78
C GLY A 629 -28.30 -64.68 -11.35
N ALA A 630 -28.52 -63.45 -10.86
CA ALA A 630 -29.12 -63.21 -9.55
C ALA A 630 -30.54 -63.78 -9.46
N LYS A 631 -30.79 -64.65 -8.46
CA LYS A 631 -32.10 -65.23 -8.17
C LYS A 631 -32.32 -65.35 -6.67
N PHE A 632 -33.43 -64.85 -6.16
CA PHE A 632 -33.82 -64.94 -4.75
C PHE A 632 -34.79 -66.09 -4.50
N ARG A 633 -34.33 -67.09 -3.74
CA ARG A 633 -35.13 -68.22 -3.22
C ARG A 633 -35.63 -67.86 -1.83
N ILE A 634 -36.90 -67.47 -1.70
CA ILE A 634 -37.46 -66.78 -0.51
C ILE A 634 -37.04 -67.40 0.83
N GLY A 635 -37.07 -68.74 0.96
CA GLY A 635 -36.70 -69.44 2.18
C GLY A 635 -35.18 -69.49 2.46
N GLU A 636 -34.36 -69.71 1.42
CA GLU A 636 -32.89 -69.82 1.54
C GLU A 636 -32.23 -68.44 1.60
N SER A 637 -32.73 -67.46 0.85
CA SER A 637 -32.22 -66.07 0.82
C SER A 637 -32.38 -65.39 2.17
N ALA A 638 -33.48 -65.63 2.89
CA ALA A 638 -33.72 -65.03 4.20
C ALA A 638 -32.68 -65.48 5.24
N GLY A 639 -32.28 -66.75 5.18
CA GLY A 639 -31.25 -67.31 6.06
C GLY A 639 -29.87 -66.77 5.72
N GLN A 640 -29.50 -66.79 4.42
CA GLN A 640 -28.19 -66.34 3.96
C GLN A 640 -27.98 -64.83 4.17
N ILE A 641 -28.96 -63.97 3.83
CA ILE A 641 -28.86 -62.52 4.04
C ILE A 641 -28.68 -62.20 5.54
N ARG A 642 -29.40 -62.88 6.44
CA ARG A 642 -29.21 -62.67 7.89
C ARG A 642 -27.83 -63.09 8.36
N ALA A 643 -27.29 -64.19 7.83
CA ALA A 643 -25.93 -64.63 8.15
C ALA A 643 -24.89 -63.63 7.64
N ASP A 644 -25.01 -63.18 6.40
CA ASP A 644 -24.12 -62.17 5.78
C ASP A 644 -24.18 -60.84 6.56
N VAL A 645 -25.39 -60.39 6.91
CA VAL A 645 -25.61 -59.17 7.71
C VAL A 645 -25.00 -59.31 9.09
N ALA A 646 -25.15 -60.46 9.76
CA ALA A 646 -24.56 -60.69 11.07
C ALA A 646 -23.03 -60.65 11.04
N LEU A 647 -22.41 -61.21 9.99
CA LEU A 647 -20.95 -61.16 9.80
C LEU A 647 -20.46 -59.73 9.56
N GLY A 648 -21.08 -59.01 8.62
CA GLY A 648 -20.68 -57.64 8.31
C GLY A 648 -20.93 -56.66 9.45
N TYR A 649 -22.12 -56.71 10.06
CA TYR A 649 -22.47 -55.90 11.24
C TYR A 649 -21.53 -56.19 12.41
N GLY A 650 -21.18 -57.48 12.63
CA GLY A 650 -20.22 -57.88 13.66
C GLY A 650 -18.84 -57.27 13.48
N PHE A 651 -18.34 -57.20 12.24
CA PHE A 651 -17.06 -56.58 11.91
C PHE A 651 -17.05 -55.07 12.17
N PHE A 652 -18.03 -54.32 11.65
CA PHE A 652 -18.00 -52.85 11.75
C PHE A 652 -18.22 -52.33 13.18
N ILE A 653 -18.86 -53.09 14.08
CA ILE A 653 -18.97 -52.72 15.51
C ILE A 653 -17.63 -52.79 16.24
N GLU A 654 -16.64 -53.53 15.72
CA GLU A 654 -15.29 -53.55 16.33
C GLU A 654 -14.61 -52.16 16.23
N TYR A 655 -15.02 -51.33 15.26
CA TYR A 655 -14.35 -50.06 14.92
C TYR A 655 -15.25 -48.81 15.00
N ILE A 656 -16.58 -48.95 14.93
CA ILE A 656 -17.55 -47.84 14.88
C ILE A 656 -18.61 -48.01 16.00
N ASP A 657 -19.19 -46.91 16.48
CA ASP A 657 -20.30 -46.98 17.44
C ASP A 657 -21.50 -47.76 16.89
N ARG A 658 -22.16 -48.53 17.78
CA ARG A 658 -23.30 -49.38 17.43
C ARG A 658 -24.47 -48.60 16.84
N GLY A 659 -24.68 -47.35 17.27
CA GLY A 659 -25.75 -46.50 16.77
C GLY A 659 -25.56 -46.15 15.30
N GLU A 660 -24.34 -45.77 14.92
CA GLU A 660 -23.98 -45.36 13.56
C GLU A 660 -24.02 -46.54 12.59
N VAL A 661 -23.42 -47.69 12.98
CA VAL A 661 -23.50 -48.92 12.16
C VAL A 661 -24.96 -49.34 11.98
N LYS A 662 -25.79 -49.28 13.03
CA LYS A 662 -27.20 -49.63 12.92
C LYS A 662 -27.96 -48.69 11.97
N ALA A 663 -27.66 -47.40 11.97
CA ALA A 663 -28.27 -46.44 11.07
C ALA A 663 -28.00 -46.82 9.60
N VAL A 664 -26.74 -47.12 9.27
CA VAL A 664 -26.31 -47.52 7.91
C VAL A 664 -26.92 -48.87 7.51
N TRP A 665 -26.82 -49.89 8.37
CA TRP A 665 -27.19 -51.27 8.04
C TRP A 665 -28.70 -51.55 8.08
N SER A 666 -29.50 -50.64 8.66
CA SER A 666 -30.97 -50.74 8.66
C SER A 666 -31.58 -50.79 7.25
N VAL A 667 -30.85 -50.33 6.22
CA VAL A 667 -31.25 -50.46 4.82
C VAL A 667 -31.37 -51.92 4.38
N LEU A 668 -30.52 -52.80 4.92
CA LEU A 668 -30.52 -54.22 4.59
C LEU A 668 -31.72 -54.96 5.21
N GLU A 669 -32.27 -54.46 6.32
CA GLU A 669 -33.53 -54.98 6.90
C GLU A 669 -34.72 -54.68 5.98
N HIS A 670 -34.76 -53.46 5.42
CA HIS A 670 -35.79 -53.07 4.44
C HIS A 670 -35.62 -53.85 3.11
N PHE A 671 -34.39 -54.09 2.68
CA PHE A 671 -34.09 -54.98 1.54
C PHE A 671 -34.56 -56.41 1.80
N LEU A 672 -34.26 -56.98 2.97
CA LEU A 672 -34.73 -58.30 3.36
C LEU A 672 -36.26 -58.38 3.35
N ALA A 673 -36.94 -57.34 3.87
CA ALA A 673 -38.40 -57.25 3.82
C ALA A 673 -38.94 -57.26 2.38
N LEU A 674 -38.28 -56.56 1.45
CA LEU A 674 -38.66 -56.54 0.03
C LEU A 674 -38.46 -57.90 -0.66
N VAL A 675 -37.44 -58.67 -0.28
CA VAL A 675 -37.15 -60.00 -0.85
C VAL A 675 -38.07 -61.08 -0.29
N CYS A 676 -38.37 -61.05 1.01
CA CYS A 676 -39.01 -62.17 1.71
C CYS A 676 -40.53 -62.04 1.93
N THR A 677 -41.11 -60.85 1.74
CA THR A 677 -42.55 -60.64 1.98
C THR A 677 -43.42 -61.26 0.88
N GLU A 678 -44.58 -61.78 1.27
CA GLU A 678 -45.60 -62.35 0.37
C GLU A 678 -46.19 -61.30 -0.60
N LYS A 679 -46.85 -61.79 -1.67
CA LYS A 679 -47.30 -60.98 -2.81
C LYS A 679 -48.22 -59.82 -2.41
N GLU A 680 -49.11 -60.05 -1.43
CA GLU A 680 -50.16 -59.12 -1.04
C GLU A 680 -49.64 -57.92 -0.23
N ALA A 681 -48.57 -58.12 0.55
CA ALA A 681 -48.00 -57.09 1.43
C ALA A 681 -46.76 -56.38 0.84
N LEU A 682 -46.35 -56.74 -0.38
CA LEU A 682 -45.19 -56.14 -1.06
C LEU A 682 -45.34 -54.62 -1.29
N PRO A 683 -46.52 -54.08 -1.69
CA PRO A 683 -46.68 -52.64 -1.87
C PRO A 683 -46.51 -51.84 -0.57
N ASP A 684 -47.01 -52.35 0.56
CA ASP A 684 -46.88 -51.67 1.87
C ASP A 684 -45.42 -51.66 2.37
N LYS A 685 -44.65 -52.70 2.06
CA LYS A 685 -43.21 -52.75 2.37
C LYS A 685 -42.39 -51.85 1.48
N TYR A 686 -42.78 -51.68 0.21
CA TYR A 686 -42.18 -50.67 -0.66
C TYR A 686 -42.47 -49.25 -0.16
N GLU A 687 -43.69 -48.98 0.29
CA GLU A 687 -44.08 -47.69 0.90
C GLU A 687 -43.23 -47.41 2.14
N ALA A 688 -43.11 -48.36 3.07
CA ALA A 688 -42.25 -48.21 4.26
C ALA A 688 -40.76 -48.01 3.93
N PHE A 689 -40.23 -48.68 2.90
CA PHE A 689 -38.85 -48.45 2.44
C PHE A 689 -38.74 -47.04 1.85
N LYS A 690 -39.69 -46.61 1.02
CA LYS A 690 -39.68 -45.26 0.44
C LYS A 690 -39.78 -44.18 1.51
N ASP A 691 -40.57 -44.39 2.57
CA ASP A 691 -40.71 -43.51 3.73
C ASP A 691 -39.40 -43.34 4.50
N ALA A 692 -38.67 -44.44 4.71
CA ALA A 692 -37.36 -44.41 5.37
C ALA A 692 -36.24 -43.87 4.45
N TYR A 693 -36.32 -44.13 3.15
CA TYR A 693 -35.31 -43.78 2.15
C TYR A 693 -35.98 -43.13 0.92
N TRP A 694 -36.24 -41.83 1.04
CA TRP A 694 -37.02 -41.04 0.07
C TRP A 694 -36.42 -41.02 -1.34
N ASP A 695 -35.11 -41.22 -1.48
CA ASP A 695 -34.31 -41.25 -2.71
C ASP A 695 -34.15 -42.65 -3.35
N LEU A 696 -34.81 -43.68 -2.80
CA LEU A 696 -34.84 -45.05 -3.35
C LEU A 696 -35.24 -45.09 -4.85
N PRO A 697 -34.37 -45.53 -5.77
CA PRO A 697 -34.69 -45.59 -7.20
C PRO A 697 -35.65 -46.76 -7.51
N ILE A 698 -36.77 -46.45 -8.17
CA ILE A 698 -37.76 -47.47 -8.55
C ILE A 698 -37.18 -48.53 -9.50
N CYS A 699 -36.23 -48.15 -10.36
CA CYS A 699 -35.54 -49.06 -11.27
C CYS A 699 -34.82 -50.20 -10.53
N TRP A 700 -34.23 -49.93 -9.37
CA TRP A 700 -33.57 -50.96 -8.56
C TRP A 700 -34.60 -51.91 -7.94
N VAL A 701 -35.67 -51.36 -7.37
CA VAL A 701 -36.76 -52.16 -6.78
C VAL A 701 -37.37 -53.10 -7.83
N GLU A 702 -37.55 -52.63 -9.07
CA GLU A 702 -37.98 -53.50 -10.17
C GLU A 702 -37.02 -54.66 -10.42
N GLN A 703 -35.71 -54.43 -10.36
CA GLN A 703 -34.72 -55.49 -10.58
C GLN A 703 -34.71 -56.49 -9.43
N VAL A 704 -34.80 -56.03 -8.18
CA VAL A 704 -34.93 -56.91 -7.02
C VAL A 704 -36.17 -57.82 -7.17
N ILE A 705 -37.31 -57.27 -7.60
CA ILE A 705 -38.53 -58.06 -7.84
C ILE A 705 -38.37 -59.02 -9.03
N LYS A 706 -37.67 -58.62 -10.11
CA LYS A 706 -37.38 -59.49 -11.27
C LYS A 706 -36.49 -60.68 -10.91
N CYS A 707 -35.64 -60.54 -9.89
CA CYS A 707 -34.78 -61.60 -9.37
C CYS A 707 -35.51 -62.58 -8.43
N ARG A 708 -36.73 -62.29 -7.96
CA ARG A 708 -37.49 -63.22 -7.11
C ARG A 708 -37.94 -64.47 -7.86
N GLU A 709 -37.95 -65.61 -7.17
CA GLU A 709 -38.43 -66.89 -7.70
C GLU A 709 -39.93 -66.86 -8.04
N ASP A 710 -40.74 -66.15 -7.26
CA ASP A 710 -42.21 -66.06 -7.37
C ASP A 710 -42.70 -64.93 -8.30
N LYS A 711 -41.81 -64.38 -9.14
CA LYS A 711 -42.07 -63.18 -9.94
C LYS A 711 -43.34 -63.30 -10.79
N THR A 712 -44.19 -62.30 -10.68
CA THR A 712 -45.45 -62.19 -11.44
C THR A 712 -45.55 -60.77 -12.02
N ARG A 713 -46.13 -60.61 -13.21
CA ARG A 713 -46.31 -59.29 -13.84
C ARG A 713 -47.13 -58.34 -12.95
N ASP A 714 -48.13 -58.90 -12.26
CA ASP A 714 -49.02 -58.16 -11.36
C ASP A 714 -48.30 -57.54 -10.15
N MET A 715 -47.21 -58.16 -9.67
CA MET A 715 -46.40 -57.60 -8.57
C MET A 715 -45.74 -56.29 -8.98
N LEU A 716 -45.15 -56.25 -10.18
CA LEU A 716 -44.49 -55.06 -10.70
C LEU A 716 -45.50 -53.94 -10.96
N GLU A 717 -46.68 -54.27 -11.45
CA GLU A 717 -47.76 -53.30 -11.67
C GLU A 717 -48.32 -52.75 -10.34
N SER A 718 -48.49 -53.60 -9.32
CA SER A 718 -48.97 -53.18 -7.99
C SER A 718 -48.00 -52.23 -7.28
N VAL A 719 -46.69 -52.47 -7.37
CA VAL A 719 -45.65 -51.59 -6.78
C VAL A 719 -45.57 -50.25 -7.52
N LYS A 720 -45.75 -50.25 -8.86
CA LYS A 720 -45.79 -49.02 -9.66
C LYS A 720 -47.03 -48.16 -9.38
N GLN A 721 -48.19 -48.80 -9.20
CA GLN A 721 -49.45 -48.10 -8.91
C GLN A 721 -49.45 -47.43 -7.53
N ARG A 722 -48.68 -47.99 -6.58
CA ARG A 722 -48.49 -47.45 -5.23
C ARG A 722 -47.40 -46.36 -5.16
N ALA A 723 -46.79 -45.95 -6.28
CA ALA A 723 -45.69 -44.98 -6.28
C ALA A 723 -46.13 -43.61 -5.75
N VAL A 724 -45.94 -43.38 -4.45
CA VAL A 724 -46.20 -42.11 -3.77
C VAL A 724 -45.08 -41.12 -4.10
N TYR A 725 -45.46 -39.93 -4.56
CA TYR A 725 -44.54 -38.80 -4.69
C TYR A 725 -44.24 -38.23 -3.29
N MET A 726 -42.97 -38.22 -2.88
CA MET A 726 -42.51 -37.60 -1.64
C MET A 726 -41.59 -36.40 -1.90
N PRO A 727 -41.69 -35.32 -1.09
CA PRO A 727 -40.93 -34.08 -1.31
C PRO A 727 -39.43 -34.24 -1.02
N ARG A 728 -38.60 -33.67 -1.90
CA ARG A 728 -37.13 -33.69 -1.93
C ARG A 728 -36.46 -32.78 -0.87
N GLY A 729 -36.79 -32.95 0.41
CA GLY A 729 -36.41 -31.99 1.46
C GLY A 729 -35.34 -32.42 2.47
N GLN A 730 -34.86 -33.66 2.44
CA GLN A 730 -33.88 -34.17 3.42
C GLN A 730 -32.51 -34.40 2.76
N GLU A 731 -31.48 -34.52 3.59
CA GLU A 731 -30.13 -34.93 3.15
C GLU A 731 -30.21 -36.23 2.33
N PRO A 732 -29.38 -36.36 1.27
CA PRO A 732 -29.36 -37.56 0.44
C PRO A 732 -29.00 -38.78 1.30
N THR A 733 -29.77 -39.87 1.19
CA THR A 733 -29.53 -41.09 1.96
C THR A 733 -28.53 -41.99 1.25
N ILE A 734 -28.18 -43.14 1.84
CA ILE A 734 -27.33 -44.17 1.24
C ILE A 734 -27.81 -44.62 -0.16
N MET A 735 -29.12 -44.50 -0.46
CA MET A 735 -29.68 -44.89 -1.75
C MET A 735 -29.37 -43.88 -2.88
N SER A 736 -29.01 -42.63 -2.56
CA SER A 736 -28.52 -41.66 -3.55
C SER A 736 -27.15 -42.04 -4.12
N ARG A 737 -26.26 -42.59 -3.29
CA ARG A 737 -24.94 -43.11 -3.71
C ARG A 737 -25.11 -44.34 -4.60
N TYR A 738 -26.09 -45.19 -4.26
CA TYR A 738 -26.50 -46.29 -5.12
C TYR A 738 -27.00 -45.83 -6.51
N ALA A 739 -27.79 -44.75 -6.57
CA ALA A 739 -28.25 -44.18 -7.84
C ALA A 739 -27.10 -43.61 -8.70
N ARG A 740 -26.03 -43.09 -8.09
CA ARG A 740 -24.81 -42.67 -8.81
C ARG A 740 -24.04 -43.86 -9.39
N VAL A 741 -23.89 -44.95 -8.62
CA VAL A 741 -23.27 -46.19 -9.10
C VAL A 741 -24.04 -46.77 -10.30
N LEU A 742 -25.38 -46.68 -10.30
CA LEU A 742 -26.21 -47.09 -11.45
C LEU A 742 -26.10 -46.19 -12.68
N ALA A 743 -25.72 -44.93 -12.52
CA ALA A 743 -25.52 -44.01 -13.65
C ALA A 743 -24.14 -44.16 -14.30
N ALA A 744 -23.16 -44.67 -13.55
CA ALA A 744 -21.79 -44.94 -14.01
C ALA A 744 -21.59 -46.36 -14.56
N SER A 745 -22.46 -47.32 -14.19
CA SER A 745 -22.50 -48.71 -14.70
C SER A 745 -23.38 -48.85 -15.94
#